data_AF-A0A6J2T1K3-F1
#
_entry.id   AF-A0A6J2T1K3-F1
#
_cell.length_a   1.000
_cell.length_b   1.000
_cell.length_c   1.000
_cell.angle_alpha   90.00
_cell.angle_beta   90.00
_cell.angle_gamma   90.00
#
_symmetry.space_group_name_H-M   'P 1'
#
loop_
_entity.id
_entity.type
_entity.pdbx_description
1 polymer ?
#
loop_
_entity_poly.entity_id
_entity_poly.type
_entity_poly.pdbx_seq_one_letter_code
_entity_poly.pdbx_strand_id
1 'polypeptide(L)'
;MPPRKRQTKIAKSKPVEEEPVEQPDLTLFQDFDDQIDVTQLDLIKDLNDEFFSTSNRLIQVVAESVNAFVAGKLKRYVDLLALMHTRYVGEVESAKAMKHRVHDADEKLRLALETTATSESMFDHLRDSLAEAWRAADAAENREALMQRQVIALEPKENLVKHSSVSDEDHNKDNSKIRGVVLRERDRLAGELREYQKRLELQRYYSETLETIIETHRITIGKQKSHITLIENEKFKIEHKQRVLQERFNEDMQAMQKELATTKDCHEALHRYELNFIASQKKNQALRSANEQLGRENYNIQRNYHRVEEDKAQLHLKITLLEDMAKVNKRDLEEMENHNRQLSRELKKNSYVYGILKRRFQQLGRKNIEINQTNITLQNDIYTLEKKLAQSLAQLDDMTHMKDDIFKSREKLRLDYTRMSDLVASMKHDAVVQRNSMQGLQNEYDRANKKLDEKEQYIQKLNKEKHELIQESNDLNDKIETLEETLLKKTDRLALLNERLQTKHRDFVNMKKQMEVVHSEKVGLEKSLDVCTRDRQTLQNINVKMTHQVNQMTNEIAVNEKELNALNCRIEQLNSTIKQKVSEIQSTERMLQRTRTDLKETKIRNENAQHTIDQDEKRFKQMTYSLDELRKEKNLVGLQMVRRNDEVQLLKERINMLQNGLDRGTSQYNQRIEDIRLLKLEITNLRMSHSCMKRALEGTANMRQEVVRLERTLNRERLRVTAFTEEMARPCRIHRWRVLLGRDPKKFDLIRKIQVLLKRNIRLNLDRVNADKRAQDVQRLYDTLKQQLKHIPDPSIKAQLNTQQRINRNQIRKLKAMKAELAINEIDLKTRDCIIESYETKLKEQVQPTVKFRKKRAVPFNKTSKVLYPKYELCLADAVIQQSSGFFQPEKKSLDVPSDEI
;
A
#
# COMPACT_ATOMS: atom_id res chain seq x y z
N MET A 1 -54.99 -56.66 5.39
CA MET A 1 -55.20 -56.37 3.95
C MET A 1 -53.83 -56.09 3.31
N PRO A 2 -53.46 -56.74 2.19
CA PRO A 2 -52.08 -56.79 1.68
C PRO A 2 -51.85 -55.78 0.52
N PRO A 3 -50.70 -55.75 -0.21
CA PRO A 3 -49.27 -55.89 0.12
C PRO A 3 -48.34 -54.89 -0.66
N ARG A 4 -47.02 -54.92 -0.39
CA ARG A 4 -45.88 -55.06 -1.36
C ARG A 4 -44.56 -55.03 -0.54
N LYS A 5 -43.87 -56.14 -0.19
CA LYS A 5 -43.13 -57.16 -0.98
C LYS A 5 -42.22 -56.56 -2.07
N ARG A 6 -40.95 -56.94 -2.26
CA ARG A 6 -39.92 -57.70 -1.48
C ARG A 6 -38.75 -57.95 -2.46
N GLN A 7 -37.52 -58.05 -1.92
CA GLN A 7 -36.46 -59.03 -2.29
C GLN A 7 -35.67 -58.78 -3.60
N THR A 8 -34.38 -59.13 -3.75
CA THR A 8 -33.48 -60.20 -3.21
C THR A 8 -32.01 -59.73 -3.45
N LYS A 9 -31.00 -59.86 -2.57
CA LYS A 9 -30.18 -61.03 -2.11
C LYS A 9 -29.63 -61.90 -3.26
N ILE A 10 -28.44 -62.53 -3.29
CA ILE A 10 -27.16 -62.69 -2.54
C ILE A 10 -26.30 -63.56 -3.48
N ALA A 11 -24.98 -63.49 -3.46
CA ALA A 11 -24.14 -64.68 -3.67
C ALA A 11 -22.87 -64.63 -2.80
N LYS A 12 -22.48 -65.79 -2.26
CA LYS A 12 -21.36 -66.10 -1.35
C LYS A 12 -20.24 -66.80 -2.14
N SER A 13 -18.97 -66.69 -1.70
CA SER A 13 -18.09 -67.83 -1.32
C SER A 13 -16.60 -67.45 -1.11
N LYS A 14 -16.13 -67.57 0.15
CA LYS A 14 -14.96 -68.30 0.72
C LYS A 14 -13.51 -68.24 0.10
N PRO A 15 -12.46 -68.58 0.90
CA PRO A 15 -11.16 -67.88 1.01
C PRO A 15 -9.96 -68.66 0.41
N VAL A 16 -8.71 -68.27 0.77
CA VAL A 16 -7.35 -68.79 0.38
C VAL A 16 -6.71 -67.84 -0.67
N GLU A 17 -5.48 -67.32 -0.59
CA GLU A 17 -4.15 -67.82 -0.20
C GLU A 17 -3.18 -66.62 0.04
N GLU A 18 -2.07 -66.87 0.74
CA GLU A 18 -0.95 -65.93 0.96
C GLU A 18 -0.02 -65.80 -0.26
N GLU A 19 0.66 -64.63 -0.31
CA GLU A 19 1.88 -64.27 -1.07
C GLU A 19 1.79 -63.94 -2.58
N PRO A 20 2.72 -63.12 -3.15
CA PRO A 20 3.71 -62.23 -2.55
C PRO A 20 3.67 -60.78 -3.07
N VAL A 21 4.49 -59.95 -2.43
CA VAL A 21 4.91 -58.60 -2.81
C VAL A 21 5.29 -58.52 -4.30
N GLU A 22 4.43 -57.92 -5.13
CA GLU A 22 4.83 -57.39 -6.43
C GLU A 22 5.33 -55.95 -6.24
N GLN A 23 6.63 -55.78 -6.46
CA GLN A 23 7.27 -54.48 -6.61
C GLN A 23 6.56 -53.72 -7.75
N PRO A 24 6.23 -52.42 -7.59
CA PRO A 24 5.83 -51.64 -8.75
C PRO A 24 7.07 -51.48 -9.64
N ASP A 25 7.01 -52.11 -10.81
CA ASP A 25 8.00 -52.03 -11.88
C ASP A 25 8.48 -50.58 -12.11
N LEU A 26 9.80 -50.40 -12.00
CA LEU A 26 10.53 -49.17 -12.32
C LEU A 26 10.68 -48.98 -13.86
N THR A 27 9.62 -49.18 -14.63
CA THR A 27 9.64 -49.03 -16.11
C THR A 27 9.12 -47.67 -16.59
N LEU A 28 9.01 -46.66 -15.71
CA LEU A 28 8.59 -45.29 -16.08
C LEU A 28 9.75 -44.32 -16.37
N PHE A 29 11.01 -44.79 -16.28
CA PHE A 29 12.20 -43.97 -16.52
C PHE A 29 12.73 -44.02 -17.96
N GLN A 30 12.08 -44.76 -18.87
CA GLN A 30 12.66 -45.08 -20.17
C GLN A 30 12.15 -44.22 -21.35
N ASP A 31 11.19 -43.32 -21.13
CA ASP A 31 10.53 -42.60 -22.24
C ASP A 31 10.86 -41.10 -22.36
N PHE A 32 11.76 -40.57 -21.53
CA PHE A 32 12.24 -39.19 -21.72
C PHE A 32 13.56 -39.20 -22.48
N ASP A 33 13.48 -39.05 -23.81
CA ASP A 33 14.64 -38.75 -24.64
C ASP A 33 15.25 -37.41 -24.17
N ASP A 34 16.41 -37.46 -23.53
CA ASP A 34 17.22 -36.30 -23.08
C ASP A 34 17.74 -35.40 -24.23
N GLN A 35 17.19 -35.54 -25.45
CA GLN A 35 17.66 -34.87 -26.67
C GLN A 35 16.75 -33.74 -27.17
N ILE A 36 15.67 -33.39 -26.46
CA ILE A 36 14.79 -32.29 -26.90
C ILE A 36 15.32 -30.96 -26.35
N ASP A 37 15.92 -30.17 -27.24
CA ASP A 37 16.37 -28.81 -26.93
C ASP A 37 15.18 -27.92 -26.53
N VAL A 38 15.33 -27.08 -25.50
CA VAL A 38 14.23 -26.31 -24.89
C VAL A 38 13.53 -25.40 -25.90
N THR A 39 14.20 -25.06 -27.00
CA THR A 39 13.68 -24.24 -28.10
C THR A 39 12.78 -24.99 -29.09
N GLN A 40 12.69 -26.32 -29.02
CA GLN A 40 11.90 -27.15 -29.94
C GLN A 40 10.54 -27.58 -29.38
N LEU A 41 10.26 -27.28 -28.10
CA LEU A 41 9.00 -27.62 -27.43
C LEU A 41 7.84 -26.75 -27.95
N ASP A 42 6.87 -27.37 -28.62
CA ASP A 42 5.59 -26.76 -28.96
C ASP A 42 4.67 -26.84 -27.75
N LEU A 43 4.63 -25.74 -26.99
CA LEU A 43 3.87 -25.60 -25.74
C LEU A 43 2.36 -25.90 -25.86
N ILE A 44 1.80 -26.06 -27.07
CA ILE A 44 0.39 -26.42 -27.29
C ILE A 44 0.23 -27.90 -27.65
N LYS A 45 1.21 -28.51 -28.32
CA LYS A 45 1.14 -29.90 -28.82
C LYS A 45 1.89 -30.91 -27.96
N ASP A 46 2.84 -30.45 -27.15
CA ASP A 46 3.70 -31.33 -26.35
C ASP A 46 3.19 -31.41 -24.89
N LEU A 47 2.50 -30.37 -24.40
CA LEU A 47 1.84 -30.33 -23.09
C LEU A 47 0.38 -30.80 -23.16
N ASN A 48 0.16 -32.01 -23.69
CA ASN A 48 -1.18 -32.58 -23.85
C ASN A 48 -1.71 -33.21 -22.55
N ASP A 49 -3.01 -33.54 -22.52
CA ASP A 49 -3.66 -34.22 -21.38
C ASP A 49 -2.94 -35.53 -20.99
N GLU A 50 -2.31 -36.20 -21.95
CA GLU A 50 -1.49 -37.39 -21.74
C GLU A 50 -0.22 -37.09 -20.92
N PHE A 51 0.47 -35.99 -21.19
CA PHE A 51 1.63 -35.54 -20.40
C PHE A 51 1.27 -35.21 -18.95
N PHE A 52 0.12 -34.54 -18.74
CA PHE A 52 -0.35 -34.26 -17.39
C PHE A 52 -0.83 -35.52 -16.67
N SER A 53 -1.41 -36.49 -17.39
CA SER A 53 -1.81 -37.79 -16.84
C SER A 53 -0.59 -38.63 -16.42
N THR A 54 0.45 -38.72 -17.25
CA THR A 54 1.69 -39.44 -16.93
C THR A 54 2.45 -38.78 -15.79
N SER A 55 2.52 -37.44 -15.77
CA SER A 55 3.12 -36.68 -14.67
C SER A 55 2.40 -36.89 -13.35
N ASN A 56 1.06 -36.92 -13.34
CA ASN A 56 0.26 -37.19 -12.15
C ASN A 56 0.40 -38.64 -11.67
N ARG A 57 0.51 -39.60 -12.59
CA ARG A 57 0.81 -41.00 -12.26
C ARG A 57 2.20 -41.14 -11.62
N LEU A 58 3.21 -40.43 -12.15
CA LEU A 58 4.55 -40.39 -11.57
C LEU A 58 4.55 -39.76 -10.17
N ILE A 59 3.79 -38.68 -9.95
CA ILE A 59 3.61 -38.08 -8.62
C ILE A 59 2.97 -39.09 -7.64
N GLN A 60 1.99 -39.89 -8.08
CA GLN A 60 1.36 -40.91 -7.25
C GLN A 60 2.35 -42.01 -6.86
N VAL A 61 3.16 -42.48 -7.81
CA VAL A 61 4.22 -43.46 -7.53
C VAL A 61 5.27 -42.88 -6.57
N VAL A 62 5.69 -41.62 -6.73
CA VAL A 62 6.67 -40.95 -5.85
C VAL A 62 6.10 -40.68 -4.45
N ALA A 63 4.78 -40.44 -4.34
CA ALA A 63 4.07 -40.31 -3.07
C ALA A 63 4.02 -41.62 -2.29
N GLU A 64 3.86 -42.76 -2.99
CA GLU A 64 3.79 -44.09 -2.41
C GLU A 64 5.17 -44.70 -2.09
N SER A 65 6.22 -44.37 -2.85
CA SER A 65 7.53 -45.05 -2.78
C SER A 65 8.69 -44.31 -2.10
N VAL A 66 8.77 -42.97 -2.16
CA VAL A 66 9.99 -42.23 -1.77
C VAL A 66 9.77 -41.18 -0.69
N ASN A 67 8.85 -40.22 -0.89
CA ASN A 67 8.60 -39.15 0.09
C ASN A 67 7.37 -38.31 -0.28
N ALA A 68 6.36 -38.30 0.59
CA ALA A 68 5.13 -37.51 0.41
C ALA A 68 5.40 -35.99 0.29
N PHE A 69 6.46 -35.47 0.91
CA PHE A 69 6.84 -34.06 0.84
C PHE A 69 7.33 -33.66 -0.56
N VAL A 70 8.16 -34.50 -1.20
CA VAL A 70 8.69 -34.25 -2.55
C VAL A 70 7.58 -34.38 -3.59
N ALA A 71 6.72 -35.40 -3.44
CA ALA A 71 5.53 -35.56 -4.26
C ALA A 71 4.58 -34.34 -4.16
N GLY A 72 4.39 -33.78 -2.96
CA GLY A 72 3.61 -32.56 -2.78
C GLY A 72 4.20 -31.34 -3.48
N LYS A 73 5.54 -31.22 -3.55
CA LYS A 73 6.21 -30.13 -4.27
C LYS A 73 6.12 -30.31 -5.79
N LEU A 74 6.33 -31.53 -6.28
CA LEU A 74 6.18 -31.88 -7.70
C LEU A 74 4.75 -31.65 -8.19
N LYS A 75 3.75 -32.05 -7.39
CA LYS A 75 2.34 -31.79 -7.67
C LYS A 75 2.04 -30.31 -7.85
N ARG A 76 2.56 -29.45 -6.96
CA ARG A 76 2.38 -27.99 -7.09
C ARG A 76 2.99 -27.44 -8.38
N TYR A 77 4.13 -27.97 -8.84
CA TYR A 77 4.72 -27.54 -10.10
C TYR A 77 3.93 -28.01 -11.31
N VAL A 78 3.43 -29.25 -11.31
CA VAL A 78 2.58 -29.80 -12.38
C VAL A 78 1.24 -29.05 -12.44
N ASP A 79 0.61 -28.77 -11.29
CA ASP A 79 -0.62 -27.99 -11.21
C ASP A 79 -0.41 -26.55 -11.71
N LEU A 80 0.72 -25.92 -11.36
CA LEU A 80 1.06 -24.58 -11.84
C LEU A 80 1.31 -24.56 -13.35
N LEU A 81 2.01 -25.58 -13.88
CA LEU A 81 2.22 -25.75 -15.32
C LEU A 81 0.91 -25.97 -16.07
N ALA A 82 -0.01 -26.78 -15.53
CA ALA A 82 -1.33 -26.99 -16.11
C ALA A 82 -2.14 -25.69 -16.19
N LEU A 83 -2.17 -24.90 -15.11
CA LEU A 83 -2.85 -23.60 -15.10
C LEU A 83 -2.26 -22.60 -16.11
N MET A 84 -0.93 -22.55 -16.20
CA MET A 84 -0.23 -21.69 -17.16
C MET A 84 -0.48 -22.14 -18.60
N HIS A 85 -0.50 -23.45 -18.85
CA HIS A 85 -0.81 -24.03 -20.15
C HIS A 85 -2.25 -23.70 -20.58
N THR A 86 -3.25 -23.94 -19.73
CA THR A 86 -4.66 -23.61 -20.03
C THR A 86 -4.84 -22.14 -20.35
N ARG A 87 -4.16 -21.26 -19.59
CA ARG A 87 -4.20 -19.81 -19.86
C ARG A 87 -3.53 -19.46 -21.19
N TYR A 88 -2.36 -20.02 -21.48
CA TYR A 88 -1.64 -19.79 -22.72
C TYR A 88 -2.44 -20.27 -23.94
N VAL A 89 -3.02 -21.46 -23.88
CA VAL A 89 -3.91 -21.99 -24.94
C VAL A 89 -5.10 -21.07 -25.16
N GLY A 90 -5.76 -20.62 -24.09
CA GLY A 90 -6.88 -19.67 -24.18
C GLY A 90 -6.48 -18.32 -24.78
N GLU A 91 -5.29 -17.79 -24.44
CA GLU A 91 -4.76 -16.55 -25.02
C GLU A 91 -4.44 -16.73 -26.52
N VAL A 92 -3.89 -17.88 -26.93
CA VAL A 92 -3.59 -18.19 -28.34
C VAL A 92 -4.87 -18.36 -29.16
N GLU A 93 -5.90 -19.02 -28.62
CA GLU A 93 -7.21 -19.16 -29.27
C GLU A 93 -7.91 -17.81 -29.42
N SER A 94 -7.88 -16.97 -28.38
CA SER A 94 -8.39 -15.60 -28.43
C SER A 94 -7.64 -14.76 -29.48
N ALA A 95 -6.31 -14.87 -29.56
CA ALA A 95 -5.51 -14.19 -30.57
C ALA A 95 -5.85 -14.66 -32.00
N LYS A 96 -6.12 -15.96 -32.22
CA LYS A 96 -6.59 -16.48 -33.51
C LYS A 96 -7.98 -15.94 -33.87
N ALA A 97 -8.91 -15.93 -32.92
CA ALA A 97 -10.24 -15.36 -33.13
C ALA A 97 -10.18 -13.86 -33.46
N MET A 98 -9.30 -13.10 -32.79
CA MET A 98 -9.07 -11.69 -33.09
C MET A 98 -8.47 -11.47 -34.48
N LYS A 99 -7.54 -12.31 -34.93
CA LYS A 99 -7.01 -12.26 -36.31
C LYS A 99 -8.11 -12.45 -37.35
N HIS A 100 -9.03 -13.39 -37.15
CA HIS A 100 -10.18 -13.57 -38.05
C HIS A 100 -11.08 -12.34 -38.08
N ARG A 101 -11.40 -11.74 -36.92
CA ARG A 101 -12.21 -10.51 -36.86
C ARG A 101 -11.54 -9.32 -37.55
N VAL A 102 -10.22 -9.19 -37.42
CA VAL A 102 -9.45 -8.15 -38.12
C VAL A 102 -9.51 -8.38 -39.63
N HIS A 103 -9.34 -9.63 -40.08
CA HIS A 103 -9.46 -9.96 -41.49
C HIS A 103 -10.86 -9.64 -42.06
N ASP A 104 -11.92 -10.02 -41.36
CA ASP A 104 -13.30 -9.69 -41.76
C ASP A 104 -13.56 -8.19 -41.79
N ALA A 105 -12.93 -7.42 -40.89
CA ALA A 105 -13.02 -5.97 -40.88
C ALA A 105 -12.27 -5.34 -42.05
N ASP A 106 -11.09 -5.86 -42.40
CA ASP A 106 -10.32 -5.43 -43.56
C ASP A 106 -11.06 -5.73 -44.87
N GLU A 107 -11.71 -6.88 -45.00
CA GLU A 107 -12.55 -7.20 -46.16
C GLU A 107 -13.73 -6.24 -46.29
N LYS A 108 -14.42 -5.95 -45.17
CA LYS A 108 -15.53 -4.96 -45.16
C LYS A 108 -15.04 -3.56 -45.51
N LEU A 109 -13.87 -3.16 -45.02
CA LEU A 109 -13.26 -1.88 -45.36
C LEU A 109 -12.91 -1.82 -46.86
N ARG A 110 -12.37 -2.90 -47.42
CA ARG A 110 -12.06 -2.98 -48.84
C ARG A 110 -13.32 -2.84 -49.70
N LEU A 111 -14.40 -3.55 -49.34
CA LEU A 111 -15.70 -3.43 -50.01
C LEU A 111 -16.29 -2.01 -49.87
N ALA A 112 -16.14 -1.36 -48.72
CA ALA A 112 -16.56 0.02 -48.51
C ALA A 112 -15.76 1.01 -49.40
N LEU A 113 -14.45 0.78 -49.56
CA LEU A 113 -13.62 1.59 -50.46
C LEU A 113 -13.98 1.36 -51.93
N GLU A 114 -14.22 0.12 -52.36
CA GLU A 114 -14.68 -0.20 -53.73
C GLU A 114 -16.05 0.44 -54.04
N THR A 115 -16.99 0.38 -53.10
CA THR A 115 -18.30 1.04 -53.24
C THR A 115 -18.22 2.57 -53.22
N THR A 116 -17.28 3.14 -52.45
CA THR A 116 -17.03 4.58 -52.47
C THR A 116 -16.42 5.02 -53.80
N ALA A 117 -15.42 4.31 -54.32
CA ALA A 117 -14.80 4.60 -55.61
C ALA A 117 -15.80 4.50 -56.78
N THR A 118 -16.70 3.51 -56.75
CA THR A 118 -17.79 3.41 -57.74
C THR A 118 -18.82 4.53 -57.60
N SER A 119 -19.10 4.99 -56.38
CA SER A 119 -19.96 6.16 -56.18
C SER A 119 -19.32 7.45 -56.69
N GLU A 120 -18.01 7.66 -56.45
CA GLU A 120 -17.27 8.82 -56.95
C GLU A 120 -17.25 8.87 -58.48
N SER A 121 -17.02 7.74 -59.14
CA SER A 121 -17.07 7.68 -60.61
C SER A 121 -18.48 7.95 -61.17
N MET A 122 -19.54 7.48 -60.48
CA MET A 122 -20.92 7.85 -60.83
C MET A 122 -21.20 9.34 -60.61
N PHE A 123 -20.68 9.94 -59.54
CA PHE A 123 -20.84 11.38 -59.29
C PHE A 123 -20.11 12.23 -60.33
N ASP A 124 -18.92 11.83 -60.76
CA ASP A 124 -18.20 12.52 -61.83
C ASP A 124 -18.94 12.40 -63.16
N HIS A 125 -19.50 11.23 -63.49
CA HIS A 125 -20.36 11.08 -64.67
C HIS A 125 -21.61 11.97 -64.62
N LEU A 126 -22.24 12.10 -63.44
CA LEU A 126 -23.38 13.01 -63.26
C LEU A 126 -22.99 14.48 -63.35
N ARG A 127 -21.78 14.86 -62.90
CA ARG A 127 -21.25 16.22 -63.07
C ARG A 127 -21.00 16.54 -64.54
N ASP A 128 -20.43 15.61 -65.29
CA ASP A 128 -20.22 15.76 -66.73
C ASP A 128 -21.56 15.89 -67.47
N SER A 129 -22.55 15.07 -67.12
CA SER A 129 -23.90 15.17 -67.68
C SER A 129 -24.59 16.50 -67.34
N LEU A 130 -24.41 17.01 -66.12
CA LEU A 130 -24.89 18.34 -65.73
C LEU A 130 -24.20 19.46 -66.51
N ALA A 131 -22.88 19.36 -66.71
CA ALA A 131 -22.12 20.33 -67.49
C ALA A 131 -22.53 20.31 -68.99
N GLU A 132 -22.89 19.15 -69.53
CA GLU A 132 -23.47 19.03 -70.86
C GLU A 132 -24.88 19.61 -70.93
N ALA A 133 -25.73 19.36 -69.94
CA ALA A 133 -27.06 19.94 -69.86
C ALA A 133 -27.01 21.48 -69.76
N TRP A 134 -26.07 22.04 -69.00
CA TRP A 134 -25.83 23.48 -68.91
C TRP A 134 -25.35 24.06 -70.25
N ARG A 135 -24.38 23.40 -70.91
CA ARG A 135 -23.95 23.80 -72.26
C ARG A 135 -25.10 23.74 -73.28
N ALA A 136 -26.00 22.76 -73.17
CA ALA A 136 -27.16 22.65 -74.04
C ALA A 136 -28.20 23.75 -73.76
N ALA A 137 -28.39 24.13 -72.49
CA ALA A 137 -29.26 25.24 -72.10
C ALA A 137 -28.71 26.59 -72.60
N ASP A 138 -27.42 26.88 -72.41
CA ASP A 138 -26.77 28.08 -72.93
C ASP A 138 -26.83 28.15 -74.47
N ALA A 139 -26.72 27.00 -75.14
CA ALA A 139 -26.87 26.92 -76.59
C ALA A 139 -28.32 27.17 -77.04
N ALA A 140 -29.31 26.73 -76.28
CA ALA A 140 -30.72 27.00 -76.54
C ALA A 140 -31.06 28.48 -76.33
N GLU A 141 -30.58 29.10 -75.25
CA GLU A 141 -30.76 30.51 -74.96
C GLU A 141 -30.12 31.40 -76.05
N ASN A 142 -28.92 31.04 -76.53
CA ASN A 142 -28.30 31.73 -77.67
C ASN A 142 -29.07 31.56 -78.99
N ARG A 143 -29.66 30.38 -79.24
CA ARG A 143 -30.54 30.17 -80.41
C ARG A 143 -31.80 31.01 -80.29
N GLU A 144 -32.41 31.08 -79.10
CA GLU A 144 -33.58 31.90 -78.84
C GLU A 144 -33.28 33.40 -79.02
N ALA A 145 -32.15 33.89 -78.47
CA ALA A 145 -31.73 35.27 -78.65
C ALA A 145 -31.45 35.63 -80.12
N LEU A 146 -30.94 34.69 -80.93
CA LEU A 146 -30.78 34.87 -82.37
C LEU A 146 -32.13 34.89 -83.10
N MET A 147 -33.07 34.02 -82.74
CA MET A 147 -34.42 34.00 -83.30
C MET A 147 -35.18 35.29 -82.94
N GLN A 148 -35.08 35.77 -81.71
CA GLN A 148 -35.67 37.03 -81.27
C GLN A 148 -35.05 38.24 -82.02
N ARG A 149 -33.74 38.23 -82.29
CA ARG A 149 -33.10 39.24 -83.14
C ARG A 149 -33.56 39.19 -84.61
N GLN A 150 -33.83 38.01 -85.15
CA GLN A 150 -34.37 37.85 -86.51
C GLN A 150 -35.84 38.30 -86.60
N VAL A 151 -36.63 38.09 -85.56
CA VAL A 151 -38.02 38.58 -85.46
C VAL A 151 -38.05 40.11 -85.39
N ILE A 152 -37.14 40.75 -84.66
CA ILE A 152 -37.01 42.22 -84.60
C ILE A 152 -36.52 42.81 -85.95
N ALA A 153 -35.81 42.02 -86.77
CA ALA A 153 -35.34 42.46 -88.09
C ALA A 153 -36.40 42.36 -89.21
N LEU A 154 -37.54 41.69 -88.97
CA LEU A 154 -38.59 41.43 -89.97
C LEU A 154 -39.86 42.27 -89.78
N GLU A 155 -39.79 43.42 -89.10
CA GLU A 155 -40.81 44.46 -89.17
C GLU A 155 -40.42 45.57 -90.17
N PRO A 156 -41.04 45.67 -91.37
CA PRO A 156 -40.92 46.85 -92.20
C PRO A 156 -42.21 47.72 -92.15
N LYS A 157 -42.06 48.88 -91.53
CA LYS A 157 -42.57 50.22 -91.90
C LYS A 157 -43.65 50.30 -93.00
N GLU A 158 -44.87 50.68 -92.61
CA GLU A 158 -45.85 51.36 -93.47
C GLU A 158 -45.42 52.83 -93.72
N ASN A 159 -45.52 53.31 -94.97
CA ASN A 159 -46.23 54.56 -95.30
C ASN A 159 -46.14 55.07 -96.76
N LEU A 160 -47.29 55.62 -97.22
CA LEU A 160 -47.58 56.63 -98.28
C LEU A 160 -47.54 56.26 -99.78
N VAL A 161 -48.69 56.42 -100.48
CA VAL A 161 -48.98 57.41 -101.56
C VAL A 161 -50.49 57.44 -101.91
N LYS A 162 -51.05 58.64 -102.13
CA LYS A 162 -52.44 58.97 -102.57
C LYS A 162 -52.48 59.51 -104.02
N HIS A 163 -53.69 59.50 -104.62
CA HIS A 163 -54.23 60.23 -105.81
C HIS A 163 -54.01 59.57 -107.20
N SER A 164 -54.93 59.53 -108.19
CA SER A 164 -56.21 60.20 -108.49
C SER A 164 -57.01 59.60 -109.69
N SER A 165 -58.35 59.68 -109.61
CA SER A 165 -59.36 60.14 -110.62
C SER A 165 -59.73 59.34 -111.89
N VAL A 166 -60.97 58.82 -111.98
CA VAL A 166 -62.22 59.32 -112.67
C VAL A 166 -62.23 59.18 -114.20
N SER A 167 -63.23 58.47 -114.75
CA SER A 167 -64.12 58.90 -115.86
C SER A 167 -65.23 57.86 -116.14
N ASP A 168 -66.44 58.37 -116.33
CA ASP A 168 -67.73 57.70 -116.54
C ASP A 168 -67.97 57.26 -118.01
N GLU A 169 -68.83 56.24 -118.20
CA GLU A 169 -70.11 56.29 -118.95
C GLU A 169 -70.52 54.97 -119.65
N ASP A 170 -71.84 54.73 -119.57
CA ASP A 170 -72.76 54.00 -120.45
C ASP A 170 -73.08 52.49 -120.27
N HIS A 171 -74.37 52.30 -119.96
CA HIS A 171 -75.13 51.07 -119.74
C HIS A 171 -75.38 50.23 -121.02
N ASN A 172 -75.75 48.96 -120.78
CA ASN A 172 -76.45 48.00 -121.69
C ASN A 172 -75.67 46.86 -122.38
N LYS A 173 -74.62 46.29 -121.76
CA LYS A 173 -74.09 44.95 -122.15
C LYS A 173 -73.65 44.03 -120.98
N ASP A 174 -74.22 44.22 -119.78
CA ASP A 174 -73.67 43.65 -118.54
C ASP A 174 -74.01 42.18 -118.22
N ASN A 175 -75.09 41.59 -118.75
CA ASN A 175 -75.49 40.26 -118.26
C ASN A 175 -74.66 39.04 -118.77
N SER A 176 -73.91 39.16 -119.87
CA SER A 176 -73.09 38.03 -120.37
C SER A 176 -71.64 38.04 -119.89
N LYS A 177 -71.06 39.21 -119.58
CA LYS A 177 -69.68 39.31 -119.06
C LYS A 177 -69.63 39.05 -117.55
N ILE A 178 -70.64 39.49 -116.80
CA ILE A 178 -70.76 39.21 -115.36
C ILE A 178 -70.83 37.70 -115.10
N ARG A 179 -71.57 36.94 -115.92
CA ARG A 179 -71.64 35.47 -115.77
C ARG A 179 -70.29 34.77 -115.99
N GLY A 180 -69.47 35.26 -116.93
CA GLY A 180 -68.13 34.74 -117.19
C GLY A 180 -67.10 35.10 -116.11
N VAL A 181 -67.19 36.30 -115.52
CA VAL A 181 -66.34 36.73 -114.40
C VAL A 181 -66.74 35.99 -113.12
N VAL A 182 -68.04 35.87 -112.83
CA VAL A 182 -68.56 35.15 -111.66
C VAL A 182 -68.22 33.66 -111.72
N LEU A 183 -68.24 33.01 -112.89
CA LEU A 183 -67.83 31.60 -113.00
C LEU A 183 -66.33 31.42 -112.77
N ARG A 184 -65.48 32.34 -113.26
CA ARG A 184 -64.03 32.28 -112.98
C ARG A 184 -63.70 32.59 -111.52
N GLU A 185 -64.42 33.52 -110.89
CA GLU A 185 -64.27 33.80 -109.47
C GLU A 185 -64.80 32.64 -108.62
N ARG A 186 -65.92 32.01 -108.99
CA ARG A 186 -66.39 30.77 -108.36
C ARG A 186 -65.35 29.67 -108.46
N ASP A 187 -64.74 29.48 -109.63
CA ASP A 187 -63.75 28.42 -109.85
C ASP A 187 -62.42 28.73 -109.14
N ARG A 188 -62.03 30.00 -109.06
CA ARG A 188 -60.89 30.47 -108.26
C ARG A 188 -61.14 30.26 -106.76
N LEU A 189 -62.29 30.71 -106.25
CA LEU A 189 -62.68 30.52 -104.86
C LEU A 189 -62.86 29.04 -104.51
N ALA A 190 -63.32 28.20 -105.45
CA ALA A 190 -63.36 26.75 -105.28
C ALA A 190 -61.96 26.11 -105.31
N GLY A 191 -60.99 26.73 -105.99
CA GLY A 191 -59.57 26.37 -105.90
C GLY A 191 -58.99 26.73 -104.53
N GLU A 192 -59.19 27.97 -104.08
CA GLU A 192 -58.75 28.45 -102.78
C GLU A 192 -59.41 27.66 -101.63
N LEU A 193 -60.71 27.35 -101.72
CA LEU A 193 -61.41 26.49 -100.74
C LEU A 193 -60.83 25.07 -100.69
N ARG A 194 -60.44 24.49 -101.84
CA ARG A 194 -59.77 23.18 -101.87
C ARG A 194 -58.38 23.23 -101.25
N GLU A 195 -57.65 24.32 -101.45
CA GLU A 195 -56.35 24.53 -100.80
C GLU A 195 -56.48 24.75 -99.29
N TYR A 196 -57.48 25.52 -98.85
CA TYR A 196 -57.81 25.67 -97.43
C TYR A 196 -58.27 24.36 -96.81
N GLN A 197 -59.06 23.54 -97.51
CA GLN A 197 -59.41 22.18 -97.05
C GLN A 197 -58.19 21.30 -96.89
N LYS A 198 -57.27 21.28 -97.87
CA LYS A 198 -56.01 20.52 -97.76
C LYS A 198 -55.14 21.01 -96.60
N ARG A 199 -55.03 22.32 -96.37
CA ARG A 199 -54.32 22.87 -95.21
C ARG A 199 -54.98 22.48 -93.89
N LEU A 200 -56.30 22.51 -93.83
CA LEU A 200 -57.06 22.10 -92.65
C LEU A 200 -56.86 20.60 -92.36
N GLU A 201 -56.87 19.74 -93.39
CA GLU A 201 -56.59 18.32 -93.26
C GLU A 201 -55.17 18.04 -92.78
N LEU A 202 -54.17 18.72 -93.35
CA LEU A 202 -52.78 18.64 -92.89
C LEU A 202 -52.63 19.11 -91.44
N GLN A 203 -53.31 20.19 -91.06
CA GLN A 203 -53.29 20.70 -89.69
C GLN A 203 -53.99 19.75 -88.71
N ARG A 204 -55.06 19.07 -89.13
CA ARG A 204 -55.73 18.02 -88.35
C ARG A 204 -54.84 16.81 -88.14
N TYR A 205 -54.14 16.36 -89.18
CA TYR A 205 -53.16 15.28 -89.06
C TYR A 205 -52.00 15.65 -88.14
N TYR A 206 -51.52 16.90 -88.23
CA TYR A 206 -50.49 17.40 -87.34
C TYR A 206 -50.98 17.51 -85.88
N SER A 207 -52.22 17.95 -85.63
CA SER A 207 -52.77 17.96 -84.27
C SER A 207 -52.96 16.55 -83.71
N GLU A 208 -53.45 15.61 -84.52
CA GLU A 208 -53.67 14.22 -84.10
C GLU A 208 -52.33 13.52 -83.76
N THR A 209 -51.30 13.75 -84.57
CA THR A 209 -49.94 13.23 -84.26
C THR A 209 -49.38 13.86 -82.97
N LEU A 210 -49.54 15.16 -82.75
CA LEU A 210 -49.16 15.80 -81.49
C LEU A 210 -49.94 15.26 -80.29
N GLU A 211 -51.24 15.02 -80.43
CA GLU A 211 -52.06 14.42 -79.38
C GLU A 211 -51.60 13.00 -79.03
N THR A 212 -51.25 12.18 -80.02
CA THR A 212 -50.68 10.84 -79.78
C THR A 212 -49.34 10.92 -79.04
N ILE A 213 -48.48 11.88 -79.39
CA ILE A 213 -47.20 12.11 -78.71
C ILE A 213 -47.43 12.58 -77.27
N ILE A 214 -48.38 13.49 -77.03
CA ILE A 214 -48.74 13.95 -75.68
C ILE A 214 -49.26 12.77 -74.84
N GLU A 215 -50.11 11.91 -75.41
CA GLU A 215 -50.66 10.77 -74.67
C GLU A 215 -49.60 9.73 -74.34
N THR A 216 -48.68 9.43 -75.26
CA THR A 216 -47.52 8.58 -74.94
C THR A 216 -46.65 9.19 -73.84
N HIS A 217 -46.39 10.50 -73.88
CA HIS A 217 -45.66 11.19 -72.82
C HIS A 217 -46.40 11.14 -71.48
N ARG A 218 -47.72 11.31 -71.45
CA ARG A 218 -48.53 11.16 -70.22
C ARG A 218 -48.40 9.76 -69.63
N ILE A 219 -48.46 8.72 -70.46
CA ILE A 219 -48.27 7.34 -70.02
C ILE A 219 -46.85 7.13 -69.47
N THR A 220 -45.81 7.66 -70.13
CA THR A 220 -44.43 7.57 -69.61
C THR A 220 -44.25 8.30 -68.29
N ILE A 221 -44.83 9.48 -68.13
CA ILE A 221 -44.82 10.24 -66.87
C ILE A 221 -45.57 9.47 -65.78
N GLY A 222 -46.69 8.82 -66.11
CA GLY A 222 -47.42 7.96 -65.18
C GLY A 222 -46.57 6.79 -64.67
N LYS A 223 -45.85 6.11 -65.57
CA LYS A 223 -44.90 5.03 -65.22
C LYS A 223 -43.71 5.52 -64.39
N GLN A 224 -43.18 6.70 -64.70
CA GLN A 224 -42.10 7.31 -63.93
C GLN A 224 -42.58 7.70 -62.52
N LYS A 225 -43.78 8.25 -62.39
CA LYS A 225 -44.39 8.57 -61.08
C LYS A 225 -44.57 7.32 -60.22
N SER A 226 -45.08 6.21 -60.78
CA SER A 226 -45.21 4.96 -60.02
C SER A 226 -43.83 4.40 -59.62
N HIS A 227 -42.82 4.50 -60.48
CA HIS A 227 -41.46 4.11 -60.14
C HIS A 227 -40.87 4.97 -59.01
N ILE A 228 -41.08 6.29 -59.03
CA ILE A 228 -40.67 7.19 -57.95
C ILE A 228 -41.33 6.79 -56.63
N THR A 229 -42.63 6.53 -56.61
CA THR A 229 -43.31 6.10 -55.36
C THR A 229 -42.78 4.77 -54.82
N LEU A 230 -42.35 3.86 -55.69
CA LEU A 230 -41.76 2.58 -55.28
C LEU A 230 -40.37 2.80 -54.65
N ILE A 231 -39.54 3.65 -55.27
CA ILE A 231 -38.22 4.04 -54.74
C ILE A 231 -38.37 4.79 -53.41
N GLU A 232 -39.35 5.68 -53.27
CA GLU A 232 -39.62 6.40 -52.01
C GLU A 232 -39.99 5.43 -50.88
N ASN A 233 -40.81 4.42 -51.17
CA ASN A 233 -41.17 3.38 -50.20
C ASN A 233 -39.98 2.49 -49.82
N GLU A 234 -39.11 2.15 -50.77
CA GLU A 234 -37.88 1.40 -50.49
C GLU A 234 -36.88 2.22 -49.68
N LYS A 235 -36.70 3.49 -50.02
CA LYS A 235 -35.91 4.45 -49.26
C LYS A 235 -36.41 4.54 -47.81
N PHE A 236 -37.72 4.69 -47.60
CA PHE A 236 -38.29 4.72 -46.26
C PHE A 236 -38.01 3.42 -45.47
N LYS A 237 -38.10 2.25 -46.10
CA LYS A 237 -37.76 0.97 -45.46
C LYS A 237 -36.29 0.88 -45.08
N ILE A 238 -35.38 1.37 -45.94
CA ILE A 238 -33.94 1.40 -45.68
C ILE A 238 -33.62 2.39 -44.56
N GLU A 239 -34.17 3.60 -44.60
CA GLU A 239 -33.99 4.61 -43.55
C GLU A 239 -34.53 4.14 -42.19
N HIS A 240 -35.67 3.44 -42.19
CA HIS A 240 -36.20 2.85 -40.96
C HIS A 240 -35.29 1.75 -40.41
N LYS A 241 -34.79 0.84 -41.26
CA LYS A 241 -33.81 -0.17 -40.85
C LYS A 241 -32.50 0.46 -40.34
N GLN A 242 -32.04 1.54 -40.98
CA GLN A 242 -30.84 2.27 -40.56
C GLN A 242 -31.04 2.94 -39.20
N ARG A 243 -32.21 3.55 -38.95
CA ARG A 243 -32.55 4.11 -37.62
C ARG A 243 -32.57 3.05 -36.53
N VAL A 244 -33.22 1.91 -36.78
CA VAL A 244 -33.27 0.81 -35.81
C VAL A 244 -31.86 0.24 -35.53
N LEU A 245 -31.01 0.12 -36.55
CA LEU A 245 -29.61 -0.29 -36.36
C LEU A 245 -28.81 0.75 -35.56
N GLN A 246 -29.00 2.05 -35.84
CA GLN A 246 -28.34 3.12 -35.08
C GLN A 246 -28.80 3.13 -33.61
N GLU A 247 -30.08 2.93 -33.34
CA GLU A 247 -30.61 2.82 -31.97
C GLU A 247 -29.98 1.63 -31.24
N ARG A 248 -29.90 0.45 -31.88
CA ARG A 248 -29.22 -0.73 -31.32
C ARG A 248 -27.74 -0.49 -31.06
N PHE A 249 -27.01 0.12 -31.99
CA PHE A 249 -25.61 0.47 -31.77
C PHE A 249 -25.44 1.48 -30.62
N ASN A 250 -26.36 2.43 -30.47
CA ASN A 250 -26.32 3.37 -29.36
C ASN A 250 -26.62 2.67 -28.01
N GLU A 251 -27.56 1.72 -27.99
CA GLU A 251 -27.85 0.89 -26.82
C GLU A 251 -26.65 0.02 -26.42
N ASP A 252 -26.02 -0.65 -27.40
CA ASP A 252 -24.81 -1.46 -27.19
C ASP A 252 -23.64 -0.59 -26.71
N MET A 253 -23.45 0.60 -27.28
CA MET A 253 -22.42 1.55 -26.82
C MET A 253 -22.68 2.03 -25.39
N GLN A 254 -23.94 2.27 -25.01
CA GLN A 254 -24.30 2.62 -23.64
C GLN A 254 -24.11 1.45 -22.68
N ALA A 255 -24.43 0.22 -23.10
CA ALA A 255 -24.18 -0.99 -22.32
C ALA A 255 -22.67 -1.19 -22.07
N MET A 256 -21.86 -1.10 -23.13
CA MET A 256 -20.40 -1.17 -23.03
C MET A 256 -19.83 -0.05 -22.15
N GLN A 257 -20.35 1.18 -22.22
CA GLN A 257 -19.93 2.28 -21.34
C GLN A 257 -20.27 2.00 -19.86
N LYS A 258 -21.45 1.42 -19.58
CA LYS A 258 -21.81 1.01 -18.23
C LYS A 258 -20.91 -0.11 -17.71
N GLU A 259 -20.60 -1.11 -18.53
CA GLU A 259 -19.64 -2.17 -18.17
C GLU A 259 -18.22 -1.62 -17.95
N LEU A 260 -17.80 -0.63 -18.75
CA LEU A 260 -16.51 0.04 -18.58
C LEU A 260 -16.47 0.88 -17.29
N ALA A 261 -17.60 1.46 -16.87
CA ALA A 261 -17.71 2.15 -15.60
C ALA A 261 -17.66 1.17 -14.41
N THR A 262 -18.41 0.06 -14.46
CA THR A 262 -18.39 -0.94 -13.38
C THR A 262 -17.04 -1.62 -13.24
N THR A 263 -16.34 -1.89 -14.36
CA THR A 263 -14.97 -2.44 -14.33
C THR A 263 -13.96 -1.44 -13.77
N LYS A 264 -14.09 -0.13 -14.07
CA LYS A 264 -13.28 0.92 -13.43
C LYS A 264 -13.53 1.01 -11.93
N ASP A 265 -14.79 1.01 -11.50
CA ASP A 265 -15.14 1.05 -10.07
C ASP A 265 -14.61 -0.19 -9.33
N CYS A 266 -14.70 -1.37 -9.97
CA CYS A 266 -14.12 -2.61 -9.45
C CYS A 266 -12.59 -2.52 -9.35
N HIS A 267 -11.92 -1.98 -10.38
CA HIS A 267 -10.47 -1.78 -10.37
C HIS A 267 -10.02 -0.79 -9.28
N GLU A 268 -10.75 0.31 -9.08
CA GLU A 268 -10.47 1.25 -8.00
C GLU A 268 -10.67 0.62 -6.62
N ALA A 269 -11.71 -0.19 -6.45
CA ALA A 269 -11.93 -0.95 -5.22
C ALA A 269 -10.77 -1.93 -4.98
N LEU A 270 -10.35 -2.66 -6.02
CA LEU A 270 -9.25 -3.61 -5.95
C LEU A 270 -7.91 -2.92 -5.62
N HIS A 271 -7.63 -1.77 -6.23
CA HIS A 271 -6.46 -0.95 -5.91
C HIS A 271 -6.50 -0.43 -4.45
N ARG A 272 -7.67 -0.04 -3.93
CA ARG A 272 -7.82 0.32 -2.50
C ARG A 272 -7.56 -0.89 -1.59
N TYR A 273 -8.02 -2.08 -1.98
CA TYR A 273 -7.71 -3.32 -1.25
C TYR A 273 -6.23 -3.66 -1.29
N GLU A 274 -5.55 -3.51 -2.43
CA GLU A 274 -4.10 -3.71 -2.56
C GLU A 274 -3.31 -2.75 -1.67
N LEU A 275 -3.67 -1.46 -1.65
CA LEU A 275 -3.04 -0.48 -0.77
C LEU A 275 -3.22 -0.84 0.72
N ASN A 276 -4.44 -1.23 1.10
CA ASN A 276 -4.74 -1.67 2.47
C ASN A 276 -3.99 -2.95 2.83
N PHE A 277 -3.87 -3.90 1.89
CA PHE A 277 -3.12 -5.13 2.06
C PHE A 277 -1.62 -4.85 2.26
N ILE A 278 -1.03 -3.99 1.43
CA ILE A 278 0.38 -3.56 1.57
C ILE A 278 0.60 -2.85 2.92
N ALA A 279 -0.31 -1.98 3.34
CA ALA A 279 -0.22 -1.31 4.65
C ALA A 279 -0.32 -2.31 5.81
N SER A 280 -1.21 -3.29 5.72
CA SER A 280 -1.34 -4.38 6.70
C SER A 280 -0.10 -5.28 6.71
N GLN A 281 0.47 -5.59 5.54
CA GLN A 281 1.71 -6.35 5.41
C GLN A 281 2.89 -5.63 6.06
N LYS A 282 3.02 -4.31 5.88
CA LYS A 282 4.04 -3.48 6.55
C LYS A 282 3.87 -3.50 8.07
N LYS A 283 2.64 -3.39 8.58
CA LYS A 283 2.35 -3.53 10.02
C LYS A 283 2.74 -4.92 10.55
N ASN A 284 2.41 -5.98 9.82
CA ASN A 284 2.78 -7.35 10.17
C ASN A 284 4.30 -7.56 10.16
N GLN A 285 5.02 -7.00 9.19
CA GLN A 285 6.49 -7.05 9.15
C GLN A 285 7.10 -6.31 10.35
N ALA A 286 6.57 -5.13 10.70
CA ALA A 286 7.00 -4.38 11.88
C ALA A 286 6.76 -5.18 13.18
N LEU A 287 5.58 -5.78 13.33
CA LEU A 287 5.26 -6.64 14.48
C LEU A 287 6.16 -7.89 14.55
N ARG A 288 6.47 -8.51 13.41
CA ARG A 288 7.44 -9.64 13.36
C ARG A 288 8.82 -9.20 13.80
N SER A 289 9.31 -8.06 13.31
CA SER A 289 10.62 -7.54 13.73
C SER A 289 10.66 -7.19 15.22
N ALA A 290 9.57 -6.64 15.77
CA ALA A 290 9.44 -6.36 17.19
C ALA A 290 9.39 -7.64 18.03
N ASN A 291 8.68 -8.67 17.59
CA ASN A 291 8.67 -9.98 18.24
C ASN A 291 10.04 -10.66 18.21
N GLU A 292 10.79 -10.55 17.11
CA GLU A 292 12.18 -11.04 17.05
C GLU A 292 13.10 -10.27 18.00
N GLN A 293 12.94 -8.95 18.13
CA GLN A 293 13.68 -8.14 19.11
C GLN A 293 13.35 -8.55 20.54
N LEU A 294 12.05 -8.65 20.89
CA LEU A 294 11.61 -9.12 22.20
C LEU A 294 12.06 -10.56 22.47
N GLY A 295 12.12 -11.43 21.46
CA GLY A 295 12.66 -12.78 21.57
C GLY A 295 14.15 -12.79 21.91
N ARG A 296 14.95 -11.90 21.28
CA ARG A 296 16.37 -11.72 21.61
C ARG A 296 16.57 -11.12 23.00
N GLU A 297 15.75 -10.14 23.38
CA GLU A 297 15.77 -9.54 24.71
C GLU A 297 15.41 -10.57 25.79
N ASN A 298 14.35 -11.36 25.58
CA ASN A 298 13.99 -12.46 26.48
C ASN A 298 15.11 -13.49 26.59
N TYR A 299 15.75 -13.88 25.48
CA TYR A 299 16.90 -14.79 25.52
C TYR A 299 18.07 -14.19 26.31
N ASN A 300 18.36 -12.90 26.13
CA ASN A 300 19.41 -12.21 26.88
C ASN A 300 19.07 -12.10 28.38
N ILE A 301 17.83 -11.78 28.73
CA ILE A 301 17.35 -11.75 30.12
C ILE A 301 17.45 -13.13 30.73
N GLN A 302 17.04 -14.19 30.01
CA GLN A 302 17.11 -15.57 30.49
C GLN A 302 18.56 -16.03 30.70
N ARG A 303 19.48 -15.63 29.82
CA ARG A 303 20.93 -15.87 29.99
C ARG A 303 21.50 -15.12 31.19
N ASN A 304 21.12 -13.86 31.39
CA ASN A 304 21.54 -13.08 32.55
C ASN A 304 20.97 -13.66 33.86
N TYR A 305 19.72 -14.12 33.83
CA TYR A 305 19.08 -14.80 34.95
C TYR A 305 19.84 -16.07 35.34
N HIS A 306 20.23 -16.91 34.37
CA HIS A 306 21.06 -18.09 34.63
C HIS A 306 22.42 -17.73 35.23
N ARG A 307 23.09 -16.68 34.73
CA ARG A 307 24.35 -16.20 35.32
C ARG A 307 24.17 -15.75 36.77
N VAL A 308 23.11 -15.01 37.06
CA VAL A 308 22.80 -14.57 38.43
C VAL A 308 22.44 -15.75 39.33
N GLU A 309 21.76 -16.78 38.81
CA GLU A 309 21.53 -18.03 39.56
C GLU A 309 22.82 -18.80 39.84
N GLU A 310 23.74 -18.88 38.88
CA GLU A 310 25.06 -19.47 39.07
C GLU A 310 25.87 -18.70 40.12
N ASP A 311 25.89 -17.37 40.05
CA ASP A 311 26.56 -16.50 41.03
C ASP A 311 25.93 -16.65 42.42
N LYS A 312 24.60 -16.74 42.50
CA LYS A 312 23.88 -16.99 43.76
C LYS A 312 24.24 -18.35 44.34
N ALA A 313 24.32 -19.40 43.53
CA ALA A 313 24.75 -20.73 43.97
C ALA A 313 26.19 -20.73 44.48
N GLN A 314 27.10 -20.02 43.80
CA GLN A 314 28.49 -19.85 44.24
C GLN A 314 28.59 -19.08 45.56
N LEU A 315 27.80 -18.01 45.73
CA LEU A 315 27.76 -17.25 46.98
C LEU A 315 27.18 -18.09 48.12
N HIS A 316 26.14 -18.89 47.87
CA HIS A 316 25.63 -19.85 48.87
C HIS A 316 26.71 -20.85 49.30
N LEU A 317 27.48 -21.41 48.36
CA LEU A 317 28.59 -22.31 48.70
C LEU A 317 29.67 -21.61 49.54
N LYS A 318 30.00 -20.34 49.23
CA LYS A 318 30.95 -19.55 50.04
C LYS A 318 30.41 -19.29 51.44
N ILE A 319 29.12 -18.99 51.59
CA ILE A 319 28.48 -18.79 52.89
C ILE A 319 28.54 -20.08 53.71
N THR A 320 28.21 -21.24 53.13
CA THR A 320 28.28 -22.52 53.85
C THR A 320 29.70 -22.85 54.30
N LEU A 321 30.71 -22.58 53.45
CA LEU A 321 32.11 -22.77 53.83
C LEU A 321 32.53 -21.84 54.97
N LEU A 322 32.11 -20.57 54.94
CA LEU A 322 32.39 -19.61 56.02
C LEU A 322 31.66 -19.98 57.32
N GLU A 323 30.44 -20.47 57.25
CA GLU A 323 29.69 -20.97 58.41
C GLU A 323 30.39 -22.18 59.04
N ASP A 324 30.90 -23.10 58.23
CA ASP A 324 31.65 -24.26 58.73
C ASP A 324 33.00 -23.85 59.32
N MET A 325 33.72 -22.91 58.71
CA MET A 325 34.92 -22.32 59.32
C MET A 325 34.62 -21.60 60.64
N ALA A 326 33.51 -20.87 60.73
CA ALA A 326 33.08 -20.21 61.96
C ALA A 326 32.74 -21.23 63.07
N LYS A 327 32.13 -22.37 62.73
CA LYS A 327 31.89 -23.47 63.67
C LYS A 327 33.20 -24.09 64.17
N VAL A 328 34.20 -24.27 63.29
CA VAL A 328 35.53 -24.77 63.68
C VAL A 328 36.21 -23.79 64.62
N ASN A 329 36.30 -22.50 64.26
CA ASN A 329 36.90 -21.47 65.11
C ASN A 329 36.21 -21.36 66.48
N LYS A 330 34.89 -21.59 66.54
CA LYS A 330 34.15 -21.60 67.80
C LYS A 330 34.54 -22.80 68.68
N ARG A 331 34.74 -23.99 68.10
CA ARG A 331 35.25 -25.16 68.83
C ARG A 331 36.66 -24.90 69.35
N ASP A 332 37.54 -24.31 68.55
CA ASP A 332 38.89 -23.97 68.96
C ASP A 332 38.90 -22.95 70.11
N LEU A 333 38.01 -21.97 70.08
CA LEU A 333 37.80 -21.02 71.19
C LEU A 333 37.31 -21.72 72.46
N GLU A 334 36.34 -22.64 72.35
CA GLU A 334 35.84 -23.43 73.48
C GLU A 334 36.94 -24.34 74.09
N GLU A 335 37.79 -24.94 73.25
CA GLU A 335 38.95 -25.72 73.68
C GLU A 335 39.99 -24.84 74.40
N MET A 336 40.32 -23.67 73.84
CA MET A 336 41.23 -22.71 74.47
C MET A 336 40.68 -22.15 75.80
N GLU A 337 39.38 -21.87 75.88
CA GLU A 337 38.73 -21.50 77.14
C GLU A 337 38.81 -22.61 78.18
N ASN A 338 38.60 -23.86 77.77
CA ASN A 338 38.72 -25.01 78.65
C ASN A 338 40.16 -25.21 79.14
N HIS A 339 41.15 -24.98 78.27
CA HIS A 339 42.57 -25.00 78.63
C HIS A 339 42.92 -23.87 79.63
N ASN A 340 42.42 -22.65 79.40
CA ASN A 340 42.56 -21.54 80.36
C ASN A 340 41.88 -21.82 81.69
N ARG A 341 40.73 -22.48 81.70
CA ARG A 341 40.05 -22.94 82.93
C ARG A 341 40.86 -24.01 83.65
N GLN A 342 41.53 -24.93 82.94
CA GLN A 342 42.42 -25.93 83.52
C GLN A 342 43.67 -25.27 84.14
N LEU A 343 44.36 -24.41 83.41
CA LEU A 343 45.50 -23.63 83.91
C LEU A 343 45.12 -22.79 85.13
N SER A 344 43.94 -22.16 85.12
CA SER A 344 43.43 -21.41 86.28
C SER A 344 43.18 -22.30 87.51
N ARG A 345 42.74 -23.55 87.32
CA ARG A 345 42.59 -24.52 88.42
C ARG A 345 43.96 -24.98 88.94
N GLU A 346 44.94 -25.18 88.08
CA GLU A 346 46.31 -25.50 88.49
C GLU A 346 46.97 -24.34 89.25
N LEU A 347 46.75 -23.10 88.80
CA LEU A 347 47.17 -21.90 89.52
C LEU A 347 46.53 -21.80 90.92
N LYS A 348 45.25 -22.16 91.07
CA LYS A 348 44.58 -22.25 92.38
C LYS A 348 45.17 -23.36 93.26
N LYS A 349 45.50 -24.52 92.69
CA LYS A 349 46.19 -25.61 93.43
C LYS A 349 47.58 -25.18 93.87
N ASN A 350 48.36 -24.53 93.01
CA ASN A 350 49.67 -23.99 93.34
C ASN A 350 49.57 -22.87 94.39
N SER A 351 48.54 -22.02 94.33
CA SER A 351 48.26 -21.03 95.39
C SER A 351 47.92 -21.69 96.73
N TYR A 352 47.23 -22.83 96.72
CA TYR A 352 46.92 -23.59 97.94
C TYR A 352 48.18 -24.24 98.53
N VAL A 353 49.04 -24.82 97.68
CA VAL A 353 50.36 -25.35 98.07
C VAL A 353 51.26 -24.24 98.61
N TYR A 354 51.30 -23.07 97.95
CA TYR A 354 51.99 -21.88 98.44
C TYR A 354 51.44 -21.42 99.79
N GLY A 355 50.12 -21.47 100.00
CA GLY A 355 49.47 -21.21 101.28
C GLY A 355 49.89 -22.18 102.39
N ILE A 356 50.02 -23.48 102.09
CA ILE A 356 50.53 -24.49 103.04
C ILE A 356 52.01 -24.24 103.34
N LEU A 357 52.82 -23.94 102.33
CA LEU A 357 54.25 -23.63 102.50
C LEU A 357 54.43 -22.37 103.36
N LYS A 358 53.61 -21.33 103.12
CA LYS A 358 53.58 -20.10 103.94
C LYS A 358 53.21 -20.39 105.40
N ARG A 359 52.23 -21.27 105.66
CA ARG A 359 51.91 -21.71 107.03
C ARG A 359 53.04 -22.51 107.68
N ARG A 360 53.76 -23.34 106.92
CA ARG A 360 54.95 -24.10 107.38
C ARG A 360 56.10 -23.15 107.74
N PHE A 361 56.35 -22.12 106.93
CA PHE A 361 57.31 -21.05 107.25
C PHE A 361 56.90 -20.24 108.49
N GLN A 362 55.61 -19.98 108.68
CA GLN A 362 55.10 -19.31 109.89
C GLN A 362 55.26 -20.19 111.16
N GLN A 363 55.15 -21.52 111.06
CA GLN A 363 55.44 -22.43 112.18
C GLN A 363 56.93 -22.51 112.52
N LEU A 364 57.82 -22.45 111.53
CA LEU A 364 59.27 -22.30 111.75
C LEU A 364 59.61 -20.94 112.38
N GLY A 365 58.92 -19.87 111.98
CA GLY A 365 59.03 -18.56 112.61
C GLY A 365 58.63 -18.55 114.09
N ARG A 366 57.60 -19.30 114.49
CA ARG A 366 57.19 -19.42 115.91
C ARG A 366 58.25 -20.12 116.78
N LYS A 367 58.90 -21.17 116.29
CA LYS A 367 60.05 -21.79 116.99
C LYS A 367 61.26 -20.87 117.10
N ASN A 368 61.44 -19.96 116.14
CA ASN A 368 62.48 -18.93 116.17
C ASN A 368 62.14 -17.79 117.15
N ILE A 369 60.85 -17.56 117.44
CA ILE A 369 60.36 -16.58 118.41
C ILE A 369 60.56 -17.05 119.86
N GLU A 370 60.42 -18.36 120.15
CA GLU A 370 60.74 -18.94 121.47
C GLU A 370 62.24 -18.82 121.82
N ILE A 371 63.12 -18.94 120.81
CA ILE A 371 64.57 -18.71 120.94
C ILE A 371 64.91 -17.21 121.07
N ASN A 372 64.02 -16.31 120.60
CA ASN A 372 64.17 -14.86 120.76
C ASN A 372 63.55 -14.32 122.07
N GLN A 373 62.62 -15.03 122.70
CA GLN A 373 62.04 -14.62 123.99
C GLN A 373 63.05 -14.69 125.15
N THR A 374 64.10 -15.51 125.03
CA THR A 374 65.28 -15.48 125.92
C THR A 374 66.22 -14.30 125.63
N ASN A 375 66.03 -13.60 124.51
CA ASN A 375 66.83 -12.48 124.01
C ASN A 375 66.16 -11.10 124.29
N ILE A 376 64.84 -11.06 124.52
CA ILE A 376 64.06 -9.82 124.71
C ILE A 376 63.96 -9.38 126.19
N THR A 377 64.36 -10.24 127.14
CA THR A 377 64.73 -9.79 128.50
C THR A 377 65.83 -8.71 128.47
N LEU A 378 66.64 -8.65 127.39
CA LEU A 378 67.62 -7.59 127.12
C LEU A 378 67.06 -6.43 126.25
N GLN A 379 65.86 -6.55 125.68
CA GLN A 379 65.19 -5.47 124.92
C GLN A 379 64.26 -4.60 125.77
N ASN A 380 63.97 -4.99 127.01
CA ASN A 380 63.24 -4.16 127.98
C ASN A 380 63.94 -2.82 128.29
N ASP A 381 65.22 -2.68 127.92
CA ASP A 381 65.98 -1.41 128.02
C ASP A 381 65.75 -0.47 126.81
N ILE A 382 65.32 -0.99 125.66
CA ILE A 382 65.14 -0.22 124.40
C ILE A 382 63.78 0.50 124.35
N TYR A 383 62.81 0.06 125.14
CA TYR A 383 61.47 0.62 125.32
C TYR A 383 61.44 2.13 125.68
N THR A 384 62.57 2.70 126.11
CA THR A 384 62.66 4.12 126.48
C THR A 384 63.00 5.07 125.31
N LEU A 385 63.52 4.56 124.18
CA LEU A 385 64.02 5.39 123.06
C LEU A 385 63.07 5.45 121.85
N GLU A 386 62.00 4.65 121.81
CA GLU A 386 60.96 4.64 120.77
C GLU A 386 60.12 5.93 120.67
N LYS A 387 60.31 6.92 121.55
CA LYS A 387 59.53 8.17 121.54
C LYS A 387 59.89 9.15 120.40
N LYS A 388 60.94 8.91 119.62
CA LYS A 388 61.41 9.86 118.56
C LYS A 388 61.17 9.37 117.12
N LEU A 389 60.22 8.46 116.95
CA LEU A 389 59.52 8.15 115.69
C LEU A 389 58.73 9.33 115.09
N ALA A 390 58.78 10.52 115.68
CA ALA A 390 57.99 11.63 115.19
C ALA A 390 58.72 12.32 114.04
N GLN A 391 58.02 12.34 112.91
CA GLN A 391 58.01 13.43 111.94
C GLN A 391 58.88 13.23 110.68
N SER A 392 58.32 12.68 109.62
CA SER A 392 57.32 13.35 108.75
C SER A 392 57.88 14.51 107.91
N LEU A 393 59.00 14.32 107.19
CA LEU A 393 59.47 15.37 106.27
C LEU A 393 59.82 14.95 104.84
N ALA A 394 59.94 13.66 104.50
CA ALA A 394 60.40 13.29 103.14
C ALA A 394 59.29 13.18 102.07
N GLN A 395 58.01 13.31 102.43
CA GLN A 395 56.87 13.16 101.50
C GLN A 395 56.57 14.41 100.62
N LEU A 396 57.44 15.43 100.57
CA LEU A 396 57.13 16.73 99.93
C LEU A 396 57.74 16.95 98.52
N ASP A 397 58.73 16.16 98.09
CA ASP A 397 59.45 16.45 96.83
C ASP A 397 58.73 15.97 95.55
N ASP A 398 57.90 14.93 95.63
CA ASP A 398 57.24 14.33 94.45
C ASP A 398 56.12 15.20 93.82
N MET A 399 55.64 16.24 94.52
CA MET A 399 54.48 17.03 94.08
C MET A 399 54.81 18.18 93.10
N THR A 400 56.08 18.47 92.84
CA THR A 400 56.48 19.61 91.98
C THR A 400 56.57 19.26 90.49
N HIS A 401 56.86 18.01 90.13
CA HIS A 401 57.07 17.59 88.73
C HIS A 401 55.78 17.37 87.91
N MET A 402 54.63 17.06 88.53
CA MET A 402 53.38 16.83 87.80
C MET A 402 52.69 18.11 87.26
N LYS A 403 53.17 19.30 87.63
CA LYS A 403 52.51 20.58 87.30
C LYS A 403 52.86 21.10 85.89
N ASP A 404 54.05 20.79 85.36
CA ASP A 404 54.55 21.37 84.10
C ASP A 404 54.10 20.62 82.83
N ASP A 405 53.79 19.31 82.92
CA ASP A 405 53.25 18.52 81.80
C ASP A 405 51.77 18.85 81.50
N ILE A 406 51.05 19.41 82.46
CA ILE A 406 49.64 19.83 82.32
C ILE A 406 49.52 21.14 81.50
N PHE A 407 50.56 21.98 81.44
CA PHE A 407 50.47 23.28 80.75
C PHE A 407 50.60 23.16 79.22
N LYS A 408 51.44 22.24 78.72
CA LYS A 408 51.65 22.01 77.27
C LYS A 408 50.51 21.25 76.59
N SER A 409 49.82 20.37 77.33
CA SER A 409 48.61 19.67 76.85
C SER A 409 47.40 20.61 76.75
N ARG A 410 47.32 21.64 77.61
CA ARG A 410 46.23 22.62 77.64
C ARG A 410 46.21 23.59 76.43
N GLU A 411 47.37 23.96 75.88
CA GLU A 411 47.48 24.82 74.67
C GLU A 411 47.08 24.08 73.38
N LYS A 412 47.49 22.81 73.24
CA LYS A 412 47.13 21.98 72.08
C LYS A 412 45.62 21.71 72.01
N LEU A 413 44.99 21.48 73.18
CA LEU A 413 43.54 21.35 73.32
C LEU A 413 42.78 22.66 73.01
N ARG A 414 43.40 23.83 73.18
CA ARG A 414 42.76 25.14 72.89
C ARG A 414 42.63 25.39 71.39
N LEU A 415 43.65 25.03 70.61
CA LEU A 415 43.63 25.15 69.14
C LEU A 415 42.66 24.16 68.49
N ASP A 416 42.58 22.93 69.01
CA ASP A 416 41.60 21.94 68.57
C ASP A 416 40.18 22.35 68.98
N TYR A 417 40.00 23.01 70.14
CA TYR A 417 38.70 23.57 70.56
C TYR A 417 38.20 24.67 69.62
N THR A 418 39.06 25.58 69.14
CA THR A 418 38.66 26.61 68.17
C THR A 418 38.24 26.03 66.82
N ARG A 419 38.95 25.01 66.31
CA ARG A 419 38.58 24.34 65.05
C ARG A 419 37.28 23.53 65.18
N MET A 420 37.07 22.86 66.32
CA MET A 420 35.83 22.16 66.60
C MET A 420 34.67 23.13 66.83
N SER A 421 34.92 24.31 67.40
CA SER A 421 33.91 25.36 67.57
C SER A 421 33.42 25.93 66.23
N ASP A 422 34.31 26.13 65.25
CA ASP A 422 33.95 26.61 63.91
C ASP A 422 33.16 25.55 63.12
N LEU A 423 33.54 24.27 63.23
CA LEU A 423 32.76 23.13 62.70
C LEU A 423 31.39 22.98 63.38
N VAL A 424 31.30 23.24 64.69
CA VAL A 424 30.01 23.25 65.42
C VAL A 424 29.14 24.43 65.00
N ALA A 425 29.72 25.58 64.63
CA ALA A 425 28.98 26.73 64.12
C ALA A 425 28.40 26.46 62.71
N SER A 426 29.15 25.82 61.81
CA SER A 426 28.63 25.42 60.49
C SER A 426 27.57 24.32 60.61
N MET A 427 27.79 23.32 61.46
CA MET A 427 26.80 22.28 61.78
C MET A 427 25.52 22.86 62.41
N LYS A 428 25.63 23.92 63.22
CA LYS A 428 24.45 24.64 63.75
C LYS A 428 23.67 25.37 62.66
N HIS A 429 24.35 26.00 61.70
CA HIS A 429 23.68 26.65 60.56
C HIS A 429 22.94 25.62 59.69
N ASP A 430 23.61 24.52 59.34
CA ASP A 430 23.00 23.41 58.60
C ASP A 430 21.86 22.75 59.38
N ALA A 431 21.98 22.61 60.70
CA ALA A 431 20.91 22.12 61.56
C ALA A 431 19.69 23.07 61.60
N VAL A 432 19.88 24.39 61.50
CA VAL A 432 18.77 25.36 61.40
C VAL A 432 18.09 25.29 60.03
N VAL A 433 18.85 25.14 58.95
CA VAL A 433 18.29 24.93 57.60
C VAL A 433 17.52 23.61 57.51
N GLN A 434 18.08 22.53 58.07
CA GLN A 434 17.40 21.24 58.22
C GLN A 434 16.15 21.38 59.11
N ARG A 435 16.20 22.14 60.20
CA ARG A 435 15.03 22.38 61.08
C ARG A 435 13.92 23.15 60.36
N ASN A 436 14.24 24.13 59.53
CA ASN A 436 13.27 24.86 58.72
C ASN A 436 12.66 23.97 57.62
N SER A 437 13.47 23.12 56.99
CA SER A 437 12.97 22.10 56.04
C SER A 437 12.09 21.05 56.73
N MET A 438 12.47 20.61 57.93
CA MET A 438 11.68 19.71 58.77
C MET A 438 10.39 20.36 59.21
N GLN A 439 10.35 21.67 59.48
CA GLN A 439 9.12 22.40 59.82
C GLN A 439 8.21 22.59 58.59
N GLY A 440 8.76 22.73 57.39
CA GLY A 440 8.00 22.67 56.13
C GLY A 440 7.37 21.29 55.91
N LEU A 441 8.15 20.22 56.06
CA LEU A 441 7.68 18.83 56.01
C LEU A 441 6.68 18.51 57.13
N GLN A 442 6.86 19.07 58.33
CA GLN A 442 5.92 18.94 59.45
C GLN A 442 4.58 19.58 59.11
N ASN A 443 4.57 20.76 58.49
CA ASN A 443 3.34 21.43 58.08
C ASN A 443 2.62 20.71 56.93
N GLU A 444 3.36 20.02 56.04
CA GLU A 444 2.79 19.16 55.01
C GLU A 444 2.29 17.83 55.59
N TYR A 445 3.01 17.27 56.57
CA TYR A 445 2.60 16.11 57.36
C TYR A 445 1.34 16.40 58.16
N ASP A 446 1.22 17.56 58.80
CA ASP A 446 0.02 17.97 59.54
C ASP A 446 -1.18 18.21 58.62
N ARG A 447 -0.95 18.70 57.39
CA ARG A 447 -2.00 18.78 56.35
C ARG A 447 -2.40 17.42 55.81
N ALA A 448 -1.45 16.50 55.66
CA ALA A 448 -1.72 15.13 55.27
C ALA A 448 -2.46 14.37 56.39
N ASN A 449 -2.10 14.59 57.64
CA ASN A 449 -2.76 14.03 58.82
C ASN A 449 -4.19 14.57 58.95
N LYS A 450 -4.46 15.87 58.74
CA LYS A 450 -5.85 16.36 58.72
C LYS A 450 -6.70 15.68 57.65
N LYS A 451 -6.13 15.42 56.46
CA LYS A 451 -6.82 14.66 55.42
C LYS A 451 -6.95 13.17 55.77
N LEU A 452 -5.96 12.61 56.48
CA LEU A 452 -6.02 11.24 57.00
C LEU A 452 -7.11 11.13 58.06
N ASP A 453 -7.21 12.07 59.00
CA ASP A 453 -8.23 12.15 60.05
C ASP A 453 -9.64 12.27 59.46
N GLU A 454 -9.83 13.09 58.41
CA GLU A 454 -11.10 13.17 57.67
C GLU A 454 -11.47 11.83 57.01
N LYS A 455 -10.47 11.12 56.45
CA LYS A 455 -10.66 9.79 55.88
C LYS A 455 -10.85 8.72 56.95
N GLU A 456 -10.21 8.82 58.10
CA GLU A 456 -10.38 7.95 59.27
C GLU A 456 -11.76 8.14 59.88
N GLN A 457 -12.27 9.37 59.96
CA GLN A 457 -13.65 9.64 60.37
C GLN A 457 -14.67 9.07 59.37
N TYR A 458 -14.37 9.13 58.08
CA TYR A 458 -15.19 8.49 57.04
C TYR A 458 -15.13 6.96 57.11
N ILE A 459 -13.94 6.39 57.36
CA ILE A 459 -13.74 4.97 57.61
C ILE A 459 -14.42 4.54 58.91
N GLN A 460 -14.44 5.35 59.96
CA GLN A 460 -15.19 5.07 61.19
C GLN A 460 -16.70 5.06 60.96
N LYS A 461 -17.24 5.93 60.10
CA LYS A 461 -18.66 5.89 59.69
C LYS A 461 -18.97 4.61 58.90
N LEU A 462 -18.16 4.27 57.90
CA LEU A 462 -18.30 3.02 57.16
C LEU A 462 -18.08 1.78 58.03
N ASN A 463 -17.19 1.85 59.03
CA ASN A 463 -16.98 0.75 59.98
C ASN A 463 -18.17 0.61 60.93
N LYS A 464 -18.85 1.69 61.32
CA LYS A 464 -20.10 1.64 62.09
C LYS A 464 -21.21 0.98 61.27
N GLU A 465 -21.41 1.40 60.03
CA GLU A 465 -22.37 0.77 59.10
C GLU A 465 -22.02 -0.71 58.86
N LYS A 466 -20.73 -1.03 58.73
CA LYS A 466 -20.26 -2.42 58.64
C LYS A 466 -20.51 -3.21 59.93
N HIS A 467 -20.34 -2.60 61.10
CA HIS A 467 -20.63 -3.26 62.39
C HIS A 467 -22.13 -3.48 62.56
N GLU A 468 -22.97 -2.55 62.14
CA GLU A 468 -24.43 -2.70 62.12
C GLU A 468 -24.85 -3.84 61.19
N LEU A 469 -24.29 -3.92 59.97
CA LEU A 469 -24.55 -5.03 59.04
C LEU A 469 -23.99 -6.37 59.53
N ILE A 470 -22.84 -6.37 60.23
CA ILE A 470 -22.31 -7.58 60.87
C ILE A 470 -23.21 -8.00 62.04
N GLN A 471 -23.75 -7.05 62.81
CA GLN A 471 -24.65 -7.32 63.91
C GLN A 471 -25.98 -7.88 63.39
N GLU A 472 -26.54 -7.33 62.31
CA GLU A 472 -27.71 -7.90 61.63
C GLU A 472 -27.42 -9.31 61.07
N SER A 473 -26.23 -9.52 60.49
CA SER A 473 -25.82 -10.85 60.02
C SER A 473 -25.61 -11.84 61.17
N ASN A 474 -25.11 -11.39 62.31
CA ASN A 474 -24.93 -12.21 63.50
C ASN A 474 -26.29 -12.52 64.13
N ASP A 475 -27.22 -11.57 64.21
CA ASP A 475 -28.59 -11.82 64.70
C ASP A 475 -29.36 -12.79 63.79
N LEU A 476 -29.08 -12.80 62.48
CA LEU A 476 -29.60 -13.80 61.55
C LEU A 476 -28.90 -15.15 61.71
N ASN A 477 -27.59 -15.17 61.95
CA ASN A 477 -26.85 -16.40 62.25
C ASN A 477 -27.26 -17.02 63.59
N ASP A 478 -27.51 -16.23 64.64
CA ASP A 478 -28.00 -16.70 65.93
C ASP A 478 -29.42 -17.31 65.78
N LYS A 479 -30.25 -16.74 64.89
CA LYS A 479 -31.54 -17.34 64.52
C LYS A 479 -31.38 -18.66 63.75
N ILE A 480 -30.34 -18.80 62.93
CA ILE A 480 -30.02 -20.06 62.25
C ILE A 480 -29.46 -21.08 63.24
N GLU A 481 -28.53 -20.71 64.11
CA GLU A 481 -27.91 -21.57 65.12
C GLU A 481 -28.94 -22.08 66.14
N THR A 482 -29.90 -21.23 66.56
CA THR A 482 -31.02 -21.69 67.39
C THR A 482 -31.95 -22.65 66.66
N LEU A 483 -32.18 -22.49 65.36
CA LEU A 483 -32.93 -23.44 64.55
C LEU A 483 -32.16 -24.76 64.36
N GLU A 484 -30.85 -24.69 64.13
CA GLU A 484 -29.96 -25.85 64.02
C GLU A 484 -29.86 -26.61 65.35
N GLU A 485 -29.76 -25.93 66.50
CA GLU A 485 -29.82 -26.56 67.82
C GLU A 485 -31.15 -27.28 68.07
N THR A 486 -32.28 -26.72 67.62
CA THR A 486 -33.58 -27.40 67.76
C THR A 486 -33.70 -28.63 66.86
N LEU A 487 -33.05 -28.60 65.68
CA LEU A 487 -32.92 -29.75 64.78
C LEU A 487 -32.00 -30.82 65.40
N LEU A 488 -30.86 -30.42 65.98
CA LEU A 488 -29.89 -31.30 66.64
C LEU A 488 -30.51 -32.00 67.86
N LYS A 489 -31.24 -31.25 68.71
CA LYS A 489 -31.99 -31.82 69.84
C LYS A 489 -33.09 -32.80 69.40
N LYS A 490 -33.66 -32.65 68.20
CA LYS A 490 -34.63 -33.61 67.64
C LYS A 490 -33.94 -34.85 67.03
N THR A 491 -32.78 -34.70 66.41
CA THR A 491 -31.98 -35.83 65.90
C THR A 491 -31.36 -36.65 67.03
N ASP A 492 -30.88 -36.01 68.10
CA ASP A 492 -30.35 -36.70 69.28
C ASP A 492 -31.43 -37.48 70.04
N ARG A 493 -32.67 -36.95 70.06
CA ARG A 493 -33.83 -37.68 70.61
C ARG A 493 -34.15 -38.95 69.81
N LEU A 494 -34.02 -38.91 68.48
CA LEU A 494 -34.17 -40.08 67.62
C LEU A 494 -33.03 -41.08 67.81
N ALA A 495 -31.79 -40.61 67.97
CA ALA A 495 -30.63 -41.46 68.24
C ALA A 495 -30.72 -42.18 69.60
N LEU A 496 -31.09 -41.47 70.67
CA LEU A 496 -31.28 -42.03 72.02
C LEU A 496 -32.43 -43.06 72.08
N LEU A 497 -33.50 -42.86 71.31
CA LEU A 497 -34.59 -43.84 71.18
C LEU A 497 -34.13 -45.11 70.46
N ASN A 498 -33.27 -44.98 69.45
CA ASN A 498 -32.70 -46.12 68.72
C ASN A 498 -31.68 -46.89 69.58
N GLU A 499 -30.86 -46.19 70.35
CA GLU A 499 -29.88 -46.80 71.27
C GLU A 499 -30.54 -47.49 72.47
N ARG A 500 -31.64 -46.94 73.02
CA ARG A 500 -32.44 -47.62 74.06
C ARG A 500 -33.10 -48.91 73.56
N LEU A 501 -33.48 -48.98 72.29
CA LEU A 501 -34.04 -50.18 71.67
C LEU A 501 -32.96 -51.28 71.51
N GLN A 502 -31.73 -50.89 71.14
CA GLN A 502 -30.59 -51.82 71.00
C GLN A 502 -30.02 -52.30 72.35
N THR A 503 -30.01 -51.47 73.39
CA THR A 503 -29.55 -51.86 74.73
C THR A 503 -30.52 -52.83 75.41
N LYS A 504 -31.84 -52.61 75.30
CA LYS A 504 -32.85 -53.58 75.78
C LYS A 504 -32.78 -54.93 75.07
N HIS A 505 -32.36 -54.95 73.81
CA HIS A 505 -32.14 -56.21 73.08
C HIS A 505 -30.90 -56.98 73.57
N ARG A 506 -29.83 -56.29 73.99
CA ARG A 506 -28.61 -56.89 74.57
C ARG A 506 -28.81 -57.40 76.01
N ASP A 507 -29.56 -56.67 76.83
CA ASP A 507 -29.82 -57.06 78.23
C ASP A 507 -30.61 -58.37 78.35
N PHE A 508 -31.55 -58.61 77.42
CA PHE A 508 -32.31 -59.87 77.36
C PHE A 508 -31.43 -61.09 77.08
N VAL A 509 -30.37 -60.93 76.27
CA VAL A 509 -29.43 -62.01 75.92
C VAL A 509 -28.47 -62.32 77.08
N ASN A 510 -28.04 -61.31 77.83
CA ASN A 510 -27.07 -61.46 78.92
C ASN A 510 -27.69 -62.06 80.21
N MET A 511 -28.96 -61.77 80.52
CA MET A 511 -29.62 -62.29 81.73
C MET A 511 -29.87 -63.81 81.66
N LYS A 512 -29.97 -64.38 80.44
CA LYS A 512 -30.05 -65.84 80.24
C LYS A 512 -28.75 -66.57 80.59
N LYS A 513 -27.59 -65.90 80.51
CA LYS A 513 -26.26 -66.51 80.64
C LYS A 513 -25.70 -66.48 82.08
N GLN A 514 -26.22 -65.62 82.94
CA GLN A 514 -25.72 -65.42 84.32
C GLN A 514 -26.38 -66.35 85.36
N MET A 515 -27.51 -66.97 85.04
CA MET A 515 -28.19 -67.92 85.94
C MET A 515 -27.49 -69.29 86.04
N GLU A 516 -26.61 -69.63 85.09
CA GLU A 516 -25.93 -70.95 85.03
C GLU A 516 -24.63 -71.00 85.85
N VAL A 517 -24.00 -69.85 86.15
CA VAL A 517 -22.66 -69.78 86.79
C VAL A 517 -22.73 -69.65 88.31
N VAL A 518 -23.79 -69.07 88.87
CA VAL A 518 -23.91 -68.82 90.32
C VAL A 518 -24.20 -70.10 91.14
N HIS A 519 -24.60 -71.20 90.50
CA HIS A 519 -24.92 -72.45 91.20
C HIS A 519 -23.68 -73.26 91.61
N SER A 520 -22.55 -73.14 90.90
CA SER A 520 -21.36 -73.98 91.13
C SER A 520 -20.41 -73.45 92.22
N GLU A 521 -20.45 -72.16 92.55
CA GLU A 521 -19.46 -71.53 93.45
C GLU A 521 -19.86 -71.57 94.94
N LYS A 522 -21.13 -71.84 95.27
CA LYS A 522 -21.63 -71.85 96.65
C LYS A 522 -21.16 -73.06 97.48
N VAL A 523 -20.81 -74.19 96.84
CA VAL A 523 -20.56 -75.48 97.52
C VAL A 523 -19.11 -75.63 98.04
N GLY A 524 -18.17 -74.79 97.59
CA GLY A 524 -16.73 -74.95 97.88
C GLY A 524 -16.23 -74.34 99.19
N LEU A 525 -16.94 -73.38 99.77
CA LEU A 525 -16.38 -72.51 100.83
C LEU A 525 -16.67 -72.97 102.27
N GLU A 526 -17.54 -73.98 102.49
CA GLU A 526 -17.87 -74.49 103.83
C GLU A 526 -16.83 -75.45 104.44
N LYS A 527 -15.88 -75.99 103.66
CA LYS A 527 -14.92 -77.02 104.15
C LYS A 527 -13.59 -76.49 104.68
N SER A 528 -13.34 -75.18 104.60
CA SER A 528 -12.02 -74.61 104.90
C SER A 528 -11.83 -74.12 106.33
N LEU A 529 -12.85 -74.21 107.19
CA LEU A 529 -12.84 -73.66 108.55
C LEU A 529 -12.18 -74.59 109.60
N ASP A 530 -12.14 -75.91 109.37
CA ASP A 530 -11.65 -76.90 110.36
C ASP A 530 -10.12 -77.03 110.48
N VAL A 531 -9.35 -76.44 109.56
CA VAL A 531 -7.88 -76.60 109.53
C VAL A 531 -7.14 -75.58 110.42
N CYS A 532 -7.83 -74.51 110.85
CA CYS A 532 -7.26 -73.39 111.62
C CYS A 532 -6.78 -73.78 113.04
N THR A 533 -7.03 -75.02 113.49
CA THR A 533 -6.53 -75.55 114.77
C THR A 533 -5.14 -76.19 114.68
N ARG A 534 -4.58 -76.38 113.47
CA ARG A 534 -3.19 -76.86 113.24
C ARG A 534 -2.16 -75.73 113.11
N ASP A 535 -2.58 -74.46 113.17
CA ASP A 535 -1.79 -73.26 112.88
C ASP A 535 -0.76 -72.83 113.95
N ARG A 536 -0.62 -73.57 115.05
CA ARG A 536 0.35 -73.21 116.09
C ARG A 536 1.75 -73.82 115.92
N GLN A 537 1.88 -74.91 115.16
CA GLN A 537 3.18 -75.52 114.83
C GLN A 537 3.74 -75.05 113.47
N THR A 538 2.93 -74.38 112.64
CA THR A 538 3.34 -73.75 111.38
C THR A 538 4.06 -72.41 111.57
N LEU A 539 3.84 -71.70 112.70
CA LEU A 539 4.45 -70.38 112.99
C LEU A 539 5.99 -70.39 113.11
N GLN A 540 6.63 -71.51 113.43
CA GLN A 540 8.10 -71.62 113.42
C GLN A 540 8.69 -71.80 112.01
N ASN A 541 7.98 -72.47 111.09
CA ASN A 541 8.37 -72.57 109.67
C ASN A 541 8.02 -71.30 108.86
N ILE A 542 7.08 -70.49 109.34
CA ILE A 542 6.70 -69.20 108.74
C ILE A 542 7.84 -68.17 108.84
N ASN A 543 8.67 -68.21 109.89
CA ASN A 543 9.74 -67.24 110.06
C ASN A 543 10.83 -67.35 108.97
N VAL A 544 11.18 -68.57 108.53
CA VAL A 544 12.11 -68.81 107.41
C VAL A 544 11.50 -68.41 106.05
N LYS A 545 10.18 -68.61 105.87
CA LYS A 545 9.44 -68.16 104.68
C LYS A 545 9.30 -66.63 104.64
N MET A 546 9.20 -65.97 105.79
CA MET A 546 9.16 -64.51 105.90
C MET A 546 10.46 -63.89 105.41
N THR A 547 11.62 -64.46 105.77
CA THR A 547 12.92 -63.98 105.29
C THR A 547 13.09 -64.15 103.78
N HIS A 548 12.51 -65.19 103.18
CA HIS A 548 12.48 -65.38 101.73
C HIS A 548 11.52 -64.40 101.03
N GLN A 549 10.36 -64.10 101.63
CA GLN A 549 9.42 -63.09 101.13
C GLN A 549 10.00 -61.67 101.18
N VAL A 550 10.77 -61.33 102.21
CA VAL A 550 11.49 -60.04 102.27
C VAL A 550 12.51 -59.93 101.13
N ASN A 551 13.19 -61.03 100.78
CA ASN A 551 14.12 -61.05 99.64
C ASN A 551 13.41 -61.05 98.27
N GLN A 552 12.20 -61.61 98.16
CA GLN A 552 11.36 -61.48 96.95
C GLN A 552 10.84 -60.04 96.79
N MET A 553 10.31 -59.43 97.85
CA MET A 553 9.80 -58.06 97.82
C MET A 553 10.90 -57.03 97.53
N THR A 554 12.13 -57.25 98.04
CA THR A 554 13.27 -56.37 97.70
C THR A 554 13.72 -56.51 96.25
N ASN A 555 13.66 -57.71 95.66
CA ASN A 555 13.90 -57.91 94.24
C ASN A 555 12.78 -57.32 93.37
N GLU A 556 11.51 -57.42 93.78
CA GLU A 556 10.38 -56.77 93.11
C GLU A 556 10.49 -55.24 93.17
N ILE A 557 10.91 -54.67 94.31
CA ILE A 557 11.21 -53.24 94.42
C ILE A 557 12.34 -52.85 93.47
N ALA A 558 13.41 -53.64 93.37
CA ALA A 558 14.52 -53.38 92.45
C ALA A 558 14.12 -53.48 90.96
N VAL A 559 13.16 -54.36 90.62
CA VAL A 559 12.59 -54.42 89.26
C VAL A 559 11.69 -53.21 89.01
N ASN A 560 10.83 -52.84 89.95
CA ASN A 560 9.97 -51.66 89.87
C ASN A 560 10.78 -50.36 89.78
N GLU A 561 11.93 -50.24 90.46
CA GLU A 561 12.85 -49.11 90.32
C GLU A 561 13.48 -49.03 88.92
N LYS A 562 13.84 -50.18 88.32
CA LYS A 562 14.33 -50.23 86.93
C LYS A 562 13.24 -49.83 85.93
N GLU A 563 12.00 -50.27 86.15
CA GLU A 563 10.86 -49.89 85.32
C GLU A 563 10.52 -48.40 85.46
N LEU A 564 10.54 -47.85 86.68
CA LEU A 564 10.38 -46.42 86.93
C LEU A 564 11.48 -45.60 86.24
N ASN A 565 12.74 -46.05 86.29
CA ASN A 565 13.84 -45.38 85.59
C ASN A 565 13.68 -45.47 84.06
N ALA A 566 13.21 -46.59 83.53
CA ALA A 566 12.90 -46.73 82.10
C ALA A 566 11.75 -45.79 81.67
N LEU A 567 10.70 -45.68 82.50
CA LEU A 567 9.59 -44.73 82.29
C LEU A 567 10.06 -43.28 82.40
N ASN A 568 10.94 -42.94 83.33
CA ASN A 568 11.53 -41.61 83.45
C ASN A 568 12.38 -41.24 82.22
N CYS A 569 13.23 -42.16 81.73
CA CYS A 569 13.94 -41.98 80.46
C CYS A 569 12.97 -41.79 79.28
N ARG A 570 11.84 -42.50 79.27
CA ARG A 570 10.79 -42.34 78.24
C ARG A 570 10.12 -40.96 78.33
N ILE A 571 9.84 -40.49 79.54
CA ILE A 571 9.29 -39.15 79.79
C ILE A 571 10.28 -38.07 79.35
N GLU A 572 11.57 -38.22 79.62
CA GLU A 572 12.60 -37.29 79.15
C GLU A 572 12.71 -37.25 77.62
N GLN A 573 12.65 -38.42 76.96
CA GLN A 573 12.59 -38.50 75.50
C GLN A 573 11.36 -37.78 74.94
N LEU A 574 10.17 -38.00 75.53
CA LEU A 574 8.93 -37.32 75.13
C LEU A 574 9.00 -35.81 75.40
N ASN A 575 9.62 -35.37 76.49
CA ASN A 575 9.82 -33.95 76.77
C ASN A 575 10.79 -33.30 75.77
N SER A 576 11.81 -34.03 75.31
CA SER A 576 12.71 -33.57 74.24
C SER A 576 11.98 -33.42 72.91
N THR A 577 11.15 -34.41 72.53
CA THR A 577 10.36 -34.33 71.29
C THR A 577 9.29 -33.24 71.35
N ILE A 578 8.65 -33.02 72.50
CA ILE A 578 7.72 -31.91 72.71
C ILE A 578 8.43 -30.57 72.51
N LYS A 579 9.62 -30.38 73.10
CA LYS A 579 10.42 -29.15 72.90
C LYS A 579 10.79 -28.94 71.43
N GLN A 580 11.18 -30.01 70.73
CA GLN A 580 11.48 -29.94 69.30
C GLN A 580 10.24 -29.52 68.49
N LYS A 581 9.07 -30.12 68.75
CA LYS A 581 7.81 -29.76 68.06
C LYS A 581 7.35 -28.33 68.37
N VAL A 582 7.52 -27.86 69.60
CA VAL A 582 7.27 -26.45 69.97
C VAL A 582 8.19 -25.51 69.18
N SER A 583 9.47 -25.85 69.02
CA SER A 583 10.40 -25.03 68.23
C SER A 583 10.06 -25.02 66.73
N GLU A 584 9.60 -26.15 66.18
CA GLU A 584 9.11 -26.25 64.79
C GLU A 584 7.85 -25.41 64.59
N ILE A 585 6.88 -25.48 65.51
CA ILE A 585 5.66 -24.65 65.50
C ILE A 585 6.02 -23.16 65.56
N GLN A 586 6.93 -22.75 66.43
CA GLN A 586 7.36 -21.35 66.50
C GLN A 586 8.11 -20.88 65.25
N SER A 587 8.79 -21.79 64.55
CA SER A 587 9.46 -21.48 63.28
C SER A 587 8.44 -21.31 62.14
N THR A 588 7.47 -22.22 62.03
CA THR A 588 6.40 -22.14 61.03
C THR A 588 5.49 -20.95 61.27
N GLU A 589 5.19 -20.60 62.53
CA GLU A 589 4.40 -19.44 62.89
C GLU A 589 5.08 -18.12 62.49
N ARG A 590 6.41 -18.01 62.67
CA ARG A 590 7.20 -16.88 62.16
C ARG A 590 7.18 -16.80 60.63
N MET A 591 7.28 -17.94 59.94
CA MET A 591 7.16 -17.97 58.48
C MET A 591 5.77 -17.56 58.00
N LEU A 592 4.72 -18.00 58.70
CA LEU A 592 3.33 -17.66 58.39
C LEU A 592 3.04 -16.17 58.65
N GLN A 593 3.66 -15.57 59.68
CA GLN A 593 3.61 -14.12 59.87
C GLN A 593 4.28 -13.35 58.73
N ARG A 594 5.46 -13.78 58.25
CA ARG A 594 6.14 -13.17 57.10
C ARG A 594 5.31 -13.27 55.82
N THR A 595 4.75 -14.45 55.52
CA THR A 595 3.90 -14.60 54.33
C THR A 595 2.62 -13.77 54.44
N ARG A 596 2.06 -13.59 55.64
CA ARG A 596 0.92 -12.67 55.88
C ARG A 596 1.30 -11.21 55.66
N THR A 597 2.49 -10.77 56.06
CA THR A 597 2.94 -9.39 55.77
C THR A 597 3.18 -9.20 54.27
N ASP A 598 3.80 -10.17 53.61
CA ASP A 598 4.04 -10.13 52.16
C ASP A 598 2.71 -10.14 51.37
N LEU A 599 1.73 -10.92 51.80
CA LEU A 599 0.37 -10.91 51.24
C LEU A 599 -0.34 -9.55 51.41
N LYS A 600 -0.15 -8.89 52.56
CA LYS A 600 -0.70 -7.54 52.77
C LYS A 600 -0.02 -6.52 51.86
N GLU A 601 1.31 -6.56 51.75
CA GLU A 601 2.05 -5.67 50.86
C GLU A 601 1.70 -5.87 49.39
N THR A 602 1.62 -7.13 48.94
CA THR A 602 1.20 -7.43 47.56
C THR A 602 -0.24 -7.01 47.30
N LYS A 603 -1.15 -7.16 48.26
CA LYS A 603 -2.52 -6.66 48.16
C LYS A 603 -2.56 -5.14 47.99
N ILE A 604 -1.79 -4.39 48.79
CA ILE A 604 -1.67 -2.93 48.67
C ILE A 604 -1.08 -2.53 47.31
N ARG A 605 -0.04 -3.22 46.83
CA ARG A 605 0.52 -2.98 45.49
C ARG A 605 -0.51 -3.23 44.39
N ASN A 606 -1.33 -4.27 44.53
CA ASN A 606 -2.37 -4.60 43.56
C ASN A 606 -3.49 -3.54 43.58
N GLU A 607 -3.91 -3.07 44.75
CA GLU A 607 -4.87 -1.96 44.88
C GLU A 607 -4.33 -0.66 44.25
N ASN A 608 -3.05 -0.35 44.45
CA ASN A 608 -2.40 0.80 43.81
C ASN A 608 -2.29 0.66 42.29
N ALA A 609 -1.97 -0.54 41.80
CA ALA A 609 -1.94 -0.84 40.37
C ALA A 609 -3.35 -0.72 39.76
N GLN A 610 -4.37 -1.24 40.43
CA GLN A 610 -5.76 -1.12 40.01
C GLN A 610 -6.21 0.34 39.95
N HIS A 611 -5.87 1.14 40.95
CA HIS A 611 -6.16 2.58 40.93
C HIS A 611 -5.47 3.29 39.75
N THR A 612 -4.24 2.89 39.41
CA THR A 612 -3.52 3.45 38.26
C THR A 612 -4.21 3.06 36.94
N ILE A 613 -4.61 1.80 36.80
CA ILE A 613 -5.40 1.31 35.65
C ILE A 613 -6.70 2.10 35.50
N ASP A 614 -7.46 2.29 36.58
CA ASP A 614 -8.73 3.04 36.56
C ASP A 614 -8.52 4.52 36.17
N GLN A 615 -7.42 5.13 36.60
CA GLN A 615 -7.05 6.49 36.20
C GLN A 615 -6.70 6.55 34.71
N ASP A 616 -5.92 5.60 34.22
CA ASP A 616 -5.54 5.54 32.81
C ASP A 616 -6.74 5.22 31.92
N GLU A 617 -7.67 4.35 32.35
CA GLU A 617 -8.94 4.12 31.65
C GLU A 617 -9.77 5.40 31.53
N LYS A 618 -9.84 6.23 32.59
CA LYS A 618 -10.51 7.53 32.54
C LYS A 618 -9.83 8.47 31.55
N ARG A 619 -8.49 8.51 31.54
CA ARG A 619 -7.71 9.29 30.57
C ARG A 619 -7.94 8.82 29.14
N PHE A 620 -7.96 7.50 28.89
CA PHE A 620 -8.25 6.95 27.58
C PHE A 620 -9.67 7.28 27.11
N LYS A 621 -10.67 7.22 28.01
CA LYS A 621 -12.05 7.65 27.69
C LYS A 621 -12.10 9.13 27.32
N GLN A 622 -11.42 10.00 28.07
CA GLN A 622 -11.33 11.44 27.76
C GLN A 622 -10.65 11.69 26.40
N MET A 623 -9.53 11.01 26.14
CA MET A 623 -8.84 11.09 24.86
C MET A 623 -9.73 10.60 23.71
N THR A 624 -10.48 9.53 23.92
CA THR A 624 -11.42 9.01 22.92
C THR A 624 -12.51 10.02 22.58
N TYR A 625 -13.11 10.67 23.59
CA TYR A 625 -14.10 11.73 23.36
C TYR A 625 -13.51 12.92 22.59
N SER A 626 -12.30 13.35 22.95
CA SER A 626 -11.62 14.43 22.22
C SER A 626 -11.31 14.04 20.77
N LEU A 627 -10.87 12.80 20.52
CA LEU A 627 -10.65 12.31 19.16
C LEU A 627 -11.95 12.25 18.34
N ASP A 628 -13.07 11.87 18.95
CA ASP A 628 -14.36 11.85 18.27
C ASP A 628 -14.89 13.25 17.98
N GLU A 629 -14.63 14.22 18.86
CA GLU A 629 -14.91 15.63 18.61
C GLU A 629 -14.06 16.18 17.46
N LEU A 630 -12.74 15.92 17.46
CA LEU A 630 -11.84 16.26 16.35
C LEU A 630 -12.26 15.59 15.03
N ARG A 631 -12.78 14.36 15.09
CA ARG A 631 -13.35 13.69 13.89
C ARG A 631 -14.59 14.42 13.39
N LYS A 632 -15.49 14.87 14.27
CA LYS A 632 -16.67 15.67 13.88
C LYS A 632 -16.25 17.00 13.26
N GLU A 633 -15.29 17.71 13.85
CA GLU A 633 -14.74 18.94 13.30
C GLU A 633 -14.08 18.70 11.93
N LYS A 634 -13.25 17.66 11.81
CA LYS A 634 -12.66 17.26 10.52
C LYS A 634 -13.74 16.99 9.47
N ASN A 635 -14.80 16.28 9.83
CA ASN A 635 -15.90 15.97 8.91
C ASN A 635 -16.66 17.24 8.52
N LEU A 636 -16.87 18.18 9.44
CA LEU A 636 -17.49 19.48 9.17
C LEU A 636 -16.64 20.31 8.20
N VAL A 637 -15.33 20.40 8.46
CA VAL A 637 -14.39 21.08 7.57
C VAL A 637 -14.35 20.39 6.20
N GLY A 638 -14.34 19.06 6.16
CA GLY A 638 -14.42 18.29 4.93
C GLY A 638 -15.68 18.62 4.12
N LEU A 639 -16.84 18.69 4.76
CA LEU A 639 -18.09 19.08 4.13
C LEU A 639 -18.06 20.54 3.63
N GLN A 640 -17.49 21.46 4.41
CA GLN A 640 -17.33 22.85 4.00
C GLN A 640 -16.39 22.99 2.79
N MET A 641 -15.30 22.22 2.74
CA MET A 641 -14.38 22.19 1.60
C MET A 641 -15.06 21.66 0.34
N VAL A 642 -15.86 20.60 0.44
CA VAL A 642 -16.65 20.08 -0.69
C VAL A 642 -17.61 21.15 -1.20
N ARG A 643 -18.42 21.77 -0.32
CA ARG A 643 -19.34 22.85 -0.70
C ARG A 643 -18.63 24.02 -1.38
N ARG A 644 -17.45 24.41 -0.89
CA ARG A 644 -16.63 25.46 -1.52
C ARG A 644 -16.07 25.05 -2.87
N ASN A 645 -15.66 23.79 -3.03
CA ASN A 645 -15.21 23.28 -4.32
C ASN A 645 -16.37 23.27 -5.33
N ASP A 646 -17.57 22.86 -4.91
CA ASP A 646 -18.78 22.89 -5.74
C ASP A 646 -19.12 24.34 -6.16
N GLU A 647 -19.03 25.30 -5.23
CA GLU A 647 -19.21 26.72 -5.52
C GLU A 647 -18.17 27.24 -6.52
N VAL A 648 -16.90 26.87 -6.36
CA VAL A 648 -15.83 27.21 -7.31
C VAL A 648 -16.10 26.60 -8.68
N GLN A 649 -16.59 25.36 -8.75
CA GLN A 649 -16.95 24.71 -10.01
C GLN A 649 -18.11 25.46 -10.69
N LEU A 650 -19.18 25.76 -9.96
CA LEU A 650 -20.30 26.55 -10.47
C LEU A 650 -19.86 27.93 -10.98
N LEU A 651 -18.93 28.59 -10.28
CA LEU A 651 -18.37 29.87 -10.72
C LEU A 651 -17.53 29.73 -12.00
N LYS A 652 -16.73 28.66 -12.13
CA LYS A 652 -15.98 28.37 -13.36
C LYS A 652 -16.92 28.10 -14.54
N GLU A 653 -17.97 27.32 -14.33
CA GLU A 653 -18.99 27.05 -15.35
C GLU A 653 -19.70 28.34 -15.76
N ARG A 654 -20.04 29.21 -14.79
CA ARG A 654 -20.60 30.54 -15.06
C ARG A 654 -19.65 31.41 -15.88
N ILE A 655 -18.36 31.44 -15.56
CA ILE A 655 -17.35 32.16 -16.33
C ILE A 655 -17.26 31.61 -17.76
N ASN A 656 -17.22 30.29 -17.93
CA ASN A 656 -17.18 29.65 -19.24
C ASN A 656 -18.44 29.99 -20.07
N MET A 657 -19.63 29.99 -19.47
CA MET A 657 -20.86 30.40 -20.15
C MET A 657 -20.80 31.87 -20.59
N LEU A 658 -20.29 32.77 -19.74
CA LEU A 658 -20.12 34.18 -20.07
C LEU A 658 -19.07 34.39 -21.17
N GLN A 659 -17.95 33.67 -21.13
CA GLN A 659 -16.93 33.70 -22.18
C GLN A 659 -17.47 33.20 -23.51
N ASN A 660 -18.17 32.06 -23.53
CA ASN A 660 -18.83 31.56 -24.74
C ASN A 660 -19.87 32.56 -25.28
N GLY A 661 -20.59 33.25 -24.40
CA GLY A 661 -21.50 34.34 -24.78
C GLY A 661 -20.75 35.51 -25.42
N LEU A 662 -19.63 35.92 -24.83
CA LEU A 662 -18.76 36.98 -25.34
C LEU A 662 -18.18 36.60 -26.71
N ASP A 663 -17.65 35.39 -26.86
CA ASP A 663 -17.04 34.90 -28.11
C ASP A 663 -18.06 34.80 -29.25
N ARG A 664 -19.28 34.37 -28.94
CA ARG A 664 -20.39 34.43 -29.91
C ARG A 664 -20.72 35.86 -30.30
N GLY A 665 -20.77 36.77 -29.32
CA GLY A 665 -21.03 38.20 -29.55
C GLY A 665 -19.94 38.87 -30.39
N THR A 666 -18.67 38.60 -30.11
CA THR A 666 -17.53 39.14 -30.87
C THR A 666 -17.48 38.57 -32.28
N SER A 667 -17.73 37.26 -32.45
CA SER A 667 -17.83 36.63 -33.77
C SER A 667 -18.95 37.24 -34.61
N GLN A 668 -20.15 37.40 -34.04
CA GLN A 668 -21.28 38.08 -34.72
C GLN A 668 -20.96 39.54 -35.05
N TYR A 669 -20.33 40.27 -34.13
CA TYR A 669 -19.91 41.65 -34.37
C TYR A 669 -18.90 41.75 -35.53
N ASN A 670 -17.91 40.85 -35.57
CA ASN A 670 -16.93 40.79 -36.66
C ASN A 670 -17.59 40.45 -38.00
N GLN A 671 -18.56 39.52 -38.02
CA GLN A 671 -19.35 39.25 -39.22
C GLN A 671 -20.09 40.51 -39.70
N ARG A 672 -20.72 41.26 -38.79
CA ARG A 672 -21.38 42.54 -39.15
C ARG A 672 -20.41 43.59 -39.67
N ILE A 673 -19.18 43.65 -39.15
CA ILE A 673 -18.15 44.52 -39.69
C ILE A 673 -17.79 44.12 -41.12
N GLU A 674 -17.63 42.83 -41.40
CA GLU A 674 -17.30 42.37 -42.75
C GLU A 674 -18.48 42.59 -43.71
N ASP A 675 -19.73 42.35 -43.28
CA ASP A 675 -20.93 42.70 -44.05
C ASP A 675 -20.92 44.19 -44.43
N ILE A 676 -20.63 45.07 -43.45
CA ILE A 676 -20.52 46.52 -43.69
C ILE A 676 -19.38 46.83 -44.67
N ARG A 677 -18.25 46.12 -44.58
CA ARG A 677 -17.10 46.30 -45.49
C ARG A 677 -17.48 45.90 -46.92
N LEU A 678 -18.14 44.76 -47.09
CA LEU A 678 -18.63 44.27 -48.39
C LEU A 678 -19.67 45.22 -48.99
N LEU A 679 -20.63 45.69 -48.20
CA LEU A 679 -21.60 46.70 -48.64
C LEU A 679 -20.94 48.01 -49.05
N LYS A 680 -19.91 48.46 -48.33
CA LYS A 680 -19.12 49.64 -48.73
C LYS A 680 -18.42 49.42 -50.07
N LEU A 681 -17.82 48.24 -50.29
CA LEU A 681 -17.21 47.88 -51.57
C LEU A 681 -18.24 47.87 -52.71
N GLU A 682 -19.42 47.30 -52.48
CA GLU A 682 -20.48 47.28 -53.47
C GLU A 682 -20.98 48.68 -53.81
N ILE A 683 -21.14 49.55 -52.81
CA ILE A 683 -21.45 50.97 -53.02
C ILE A 683 -20.37 51.65 -53.88
N THR A 684 -19.09 51.37 -53.64
CA THR A 684 -18.01 51.93 -54.47
C THR A 684 -18.04 51.40 -55.90
N ASN A 685 -18.29 50.10 -56.09
CA ASN A 685 -18.42 49.48 -57.41
C ASN A 685 -19.60 50.06 -58.19
N LEU A 686 -20.77 50.18 -57.55
CA LEU A 686 -21.96 50.77 -58.16
C LEU A 686 -21.73 52.24 -58.51
N ARG A 687 -21.06 53.02 -57.65
CA ARG A 687 -20.68 54.41 -57.95
C ARG A 687 -19.72 54.50 -59.14
N MET A 688 -18.74 53.61 -59.24
CA MET A 688 -17.82 53.54 -60.37
C MET A 688 -18.54 53.14 -61.67
N SER A 689 -19.40 52.11 -61.62
CA SER A 689 -20.23 51.67 -62.73
C SER A 689 -21.13 52.80 -63.23
N HIS A 690 -21.83 53.47 -62.32
CA HIS A 690 -22.64 54.66 -62.64
C HIS A 690 -21.80 55.78 -63.27
N SER A 691 -20.60 56.07 -62.75
CA SER A 691 -19.68 57.05 -63.34
C SER A 691 -19.26 56.67 -64.77
N CYS A 692 -18.95 55.39 -65.02
CA CYS A 692 -18.62 54.88 -66.35
C CYS A 692 -19.80 54.97 -67.31
N MET A 693 -21.00 54.59 -66.87
CA MET A 693 -22.22 54.71 -67.68
C MET A 693 -22.56 56.17 -67.97
N LYS A 694 -22.40 57.07 -67.00
CA LYS A 694 -22.57 58.51 -67.21
C LYS A 694 -21.59 59.04 -68.26
N ARG A 695 -20.31 58.67 -68.18
CA ARG A 695 -19.30 59.01 -69.20
C ARG A 695 -19.64 58.42 -70.57
N ALA A 696 -20.17 57.19 -70.63
CA ALA A 696 -20.61 56.59 -71.88
C ALA A 696 -21.79 57.35 -72.49
N LEU A 697 -22.78 57.76 -71.68
CA LEU A 697 -23.91 58.59 -72.12
C LEU A 697 -23.43 59.96 -72.65
N GLU A 698 -22.54 60.63 -71.93
CA GLU A 698 -21.89 61.88 -72.40
C GLU A 698 -21.13 61.65 -73.72
N GLY A 699 -20.43 60.52 -73.84
CA GLY A 699 -19.79 60.08 -75.08
C GLY A 699 -20.77 59.90 -76.24
N THR A 700 -21.94 59.29 -76.01
CA THR A 700 -22.98 59.17 -77.06
C THR A 700 -23.53 60.51 -77.49
N ALA A 701 -23.67 61.49 -76.59
CA ALA A 701 -24.10 62.84 -76.93
C ALA A 701 -23.06 63.55 -77.81
N ASN A 702 -21.78 63.42 -77.48
CA ASN A 702 -20.67 63.95 -78.30
C ASN A 702 -20.63 63.28 -79.68
N MET A 703 -20.81 61.96 -79.75
CA MET A 703 -20.87 61.24 -81.03
C MET A 703 -22.04 61.71 -81.89
N ARG A 704 -23.23 61.97 -81.32
CA ARG A 704 -24.36 62.54 -82.06
C ARG A 704 -24.03 63.93 -82.62
N GLN A 705 -23.35 64.78 -81.84
CA GLN A 705 -22.89 66.09 -82.33
C GLN A 705 -21.85 65.96 -83.45
N GLU A 706 -20.91 65.02 -83.33
CA GLU A 706 -19.93 64.73 -84.38
C GLU A 706 -20.60 64.18 -85.64
N VAL A 707 -21.61 63.32 -85.53
CA VAL A 707 -22.39 62.85 -86.69
C VAL A 707 -23.03 64.04 -87.42
N VAL A 708 -23.70 64.95 -86.70
CA VAL A 708 -24.29 66.15 -87.32
C VAL A 708 -23.22 67.07 -87.92
N ARG A 709 -22.05 67.21 -87.28
CA ARG A 709 -20.92 67.98 -87.82
C ARG A 709 -20.37 67.32 -89.10
N LEU A 710 -20.23 66.00 -89.11
CA LEU A 710 -19.78 65.21 -90.25
C LEU A 710 -20.79 65.27 -91.39
N GLU A 711 -22.09 65.19 -91.12
CA GLU A 711 -23.14 65.38 -92.14
C GLU A 711 -23.09 66.78 -92.74
N ARG A 712 -22.91 67.83 -91.91
CA ARG A 712 -22.74 69.21 -92.40
C ARG A 712 -21.48 69.38 -93.24
N THR A 713 -20.35 68.80 -92.82
CA THR A 713 -19.11 68.86 -93.59
C THR A 713 -19.19 68.04 -94.86
N LEU A 714 -19.79 66.85 -94.84
CA LEU A 714 -20.06 66.04 -96.01
C LEU A 714 -20.96 66.78 -97.00
N ASN A 715 -22.00 67.47 -96.54
CA ASN A 715 -22.83 68.30 -97.41
C ASN A 715 -22.06 69.48 -97.99
N ARG A 716 -21.19 70.15 -97.22
CA ARG A 716 -20.30 71.18 -97.75
C ARG A 716 -19.31 70.64 -98.78
N GLU A 717 -18.74 69.46 -98.53
CA GLU A 717 -17.84 68.81 -99.49
C GLU A 717 -18.58 68.32 -100.73
N ARG A 718 -19.81 67.82 -100.59
CA ARG A 718 -20.69 67.52 -101.73
C ARG A 718 -20.97 68.78 -102.54
N LEU A 719 -21.31 69.90 -101.89
CA LEU A 719 -21.50 71.19 -102.55
C LEU A 719 -20.22 71.73 -103.20
N ARG A 720 -19.05 71.52 -102.57
CA ARG A 720 -17.74 71.86 -103.16
C ARG A 720 -17.42 70.97 -104.34
N VAL A 721 -17.70 69.68 -104.27
CA VAL A 721 -17.51 68.74 -105.36
C VAL A 721 -18.46 69.09 -106.48
N THR A 722 -19.74 69.37 -106.22
CA THR A 722 -20.67 69.82 -107.27
C THR A 722 -20.19 71.13 -107.89
N ALA A 723 -19.77 72.12 -107.08
CA ALA A 723 -19.20 73.38 -107.57
C ALA A 723 -17.92 73.16 -108.37
N PHE A 724 -16.98 72.32 -107.91
CA PHE A 724 -15.77 71.99 -108.65
C PHE A 724 -16.08 71.16 -109.90
N THR A 725 -17.07 70.27 -109.88
CA THR A 725 -17.49 69.54 -111.08
C THR A 725 -18.19 70.46 -112.08
N GLU A 726 -18.92 71.48 -111.62
CA GLU A 726 -19.47 72.53 -112.45
C GLU A 726 -18.36 73.45 -113.00
N GLU A 727 -17.36 73.80 -112.19
CA GLU A 727 -16.14 74.51 -112.63
C GLU A 727 -15.28 73.66 -113.59
N MET A 728 -15.25 72.33 -113.44
CA MET A 728 -14.57 71.42 -114.38
C MET A 728 -15.40 71.22 -115.65
N ALA A 729 -16.74 71.21 -115.55
CA ALA A 729 -17.65 71.13 -116.69
C ALA A 729 -17.72 72.45 -117.49
N ARG A 730 -17.45 73.58 -116.83
CA ARG A 730 -17.29 74.92 -117.41
C ARG A 730 -16.03 75.60 -116.86
N PRO A 731 -14.85 75.30 -117.42
CA PRO A 731 -13.60 75.86 -116.94
C PRO A 731 -13.53 77.36 -117.23
N CYS A 732 -13.84 78.20 -116.23
CA CYS A 732 -13.71 79.66 -116.34
C CYS A 732 -12.32 80.19 -115.97
N ARG A 733 -11.32 79.34 -115.66
CA ARG A 733 -9.92 79.76 -115.46
C ARG A 733 -8.94 78.67 -115.91
N ILE A 734 -8.16 78.99 -116.94
CA ILE A 734 -7.10 78.16 -117.52
C ILE A 734 -5.92 78.14 -116.52
N HIS A 735 -5.41 76.94 -116.21
CA HIS A 735 -4.28 76.60 -115.31
C HIS A 735 -4.63 76.14 -113.88
N ARG A 736 -4.94 74.84 -113.70
CA ARG A 736 -4.88 74.17 -112.40
C ARG A 736 -4.40 72.72 -112.48
N TRP A 737 -3.39 72.44 -113.29
CA TRP A 737 -2.60 71.20 -113.15
C TRP A 737 -1.31 71.55 -112.41
N ARG A 738 -1.14 70.97 -111.22
CA ARG A 738 0.09 71.02 -110.43
C ARG A 738 0.49 69.60 -110.08
N VAL A 739 1.69 69.20 -110.46
CA VAL A 739 2.27 67.89 -110.10
C VAL A 739 2.53 67.89 -108.58
N LEU A 740 1.95 66.92 -107.86
CA LEU A 740 2.17 66.71 -106.42
C LEU A 740 3.53 66.03 -106.21
N LEU A 741 4.40 66.64 -105.40
CA LEU A 741 5.68 66.04 -104.99
C LEU A 741 5.54 65.42 -103.60
N GLY A 742 5.36 64.10 -103.56
CA GLY A 742 5.40 63.28 -102.35
C GLY A 742 5.32 61.80 -102.74
N ARG A 743 6.27 60.98 -102.30
CA ARG A 743 6.40 59.56 -102.70
C ARG A 743 6.11 58.66 -101.50
N ASP A 744 5.17 57.74 -101.64
CA ASP A 744 4.81 56.80 -100.57
C ASP A 744 6.01 55.94 -100.12
N PRO A 745 6.14 55.63 -98.82
CA PRO A 745 7.21 54.80 -98.29
C PRO A 745 7.18 53.40 -98.94
N LYS A 746 8.36 52.93 -99.37
CA LYS A 746 8.47 51.66 -100.10
C LYS A 746 8.15 50.50 -99.15
N LYS A 747 7.44 49.48 -99.67
CA LYS A 747 7.08 48.25 -98.92
C LYS A 747 8.26 47.65 -98.13
N PHE A 748 9.48 47.78 -98.64
CA PHE A 748 10.72 47.35 -97.98
C PHE A 748 10.95 47.99 -96.60
N ASP A 749 10.72 49.29 -96.44
CA ASP A 749 10.94 50.00 -95.17
C ASP A 749 9.93 49.56 -94.10
N LEU A 750 8.69 49.27 -94.51
CA LEU A 750 7.68 48.66 -93.64
C LEU A 750 8.09 47.24 -93.22
N ILE A 751 8.55 46.41 -94.16
CA ILE A 751 9.00 45.04 -93.87
C ILE A 751 10.20 45.06 -92.91
N ARG A 752 11.15 45.97 -93.11
CA ARG A 752 12.29 46.18 -92.22
C ARG A 752 11.83 46.57 -90.80
N LYS A 753 10.85 47.47 -90.68
CA LYS A 753 10.26 47.85 -89.39
C LYS A 753 9.60 46.65 -88.70
N ILE A 754 8.83 45.85 -89.44
CA ILE A 754 8.18 44.64 -88.93
C ILE A 754 9.21 43.62 -88.44
N GLN A 755 10.29 43.38 -89.20
CA GLN A 755 11.36 42.47 -88.80
C GLN A 755 12.08 42.92 -87.53
N VAL A 756 12.32 44.24 -87.37
CA VAL A 756 12.91 44.79 -86.14
C VAL A 756 11.98 44.62 -84.94
N LEU A 757 10.68 44.86 -85.12
CA LEU A 757 9.68 44.68 -84.07
C LEU A 757 9.52 43.20 -83.68
N LEU A 758 9.54 42.27 -84.65
CA LEU A 758 9.51 40.84 -84.41
C LEU A 758 10.74 40.38 -83.62
N LYS A 759 11.95 40.83 -83.99
CA LYS A 759 13.18 40.53 -83.23
C LYS A 759 13.10 41.04 -81.79
N ARG A 760 12.55 42.24 -81.58
CA ARG A 760 12.32 42.81 -80.25
C ARG A 760 11.28 42.00 -79.44
N ASN A 761 10.19 41.57 -80.09
CA ASN A 761 9.15 40.78 -79.46
C ASN A 761 9.65 39.39 -79.03
N ILE A 762 10.43 38.72 -79.89
CA ILE A 762 11.08 37.45 -79.57
C ILE A 762 12.03 37.61 -78.38
N ARG A 763 12.84 38.68 -78.34
CA ARG A 763 13.73 38.95 -77.20
C ARG A 763 12.96 39.12 -75.89
N LEU A 764 11.91 39.96 -75.89
CA LEU A 764 11.09 40.17 -74.68
C LEU A 764 10.36 38.90 -74.23
N ASN A 765 9.93 38.04 -75.16
CA ASN A 765 9.35 36.75 -74.81
C ASN A 765 10.39 35.81 -74.19
N LEU A 766 11.62 35.78 -74.71
CA LEU A 766 12.71 35.01 -74.10
C LEU A 766 13.04 35.52 -72.69
N ASP A 767 13.10 36.83 -72.49
CA ASP A 767 13.36 37.44 -71.17
C ASP A 767 12.25 37.09 -70.17
N ARG A 768 10.98 37.12 -70.61
CA ARG A 768 9.84 36.68 -69.79
C ARG A 768 9.93 35.21 -69.42
N VAL A 769 10.20 34.32 -70.38
CA VAL A 769 10.37 32.88 -70.11
C VAL A 769 11.53 32.61 -69.17
N ASN A 770 12.63 33.35 -69.29
CA ASN A 770 13.77 33.25 -68.37
C ASN A 770 13.44 33.80 -66.96
N ALA A 771 12.60 34.83 -66.85
CA ALA A 771 12.09 35.30 -65.57
C ALA A 771 11.16 34.25 -64.91
N ASP A 772 10.27 33.62 -65.68
CA ASP A 772 9.37 32.56 -65.21
C ASP A 772 10.16 31.34 -64.73
N LYS A 773 11.22 30.93 -65.44
CA LYS A 773 12.13 29.86 -65.00
C LYS A 773 12.82 30.20 -63.68
N ARG A 774 13.38 31.41 -63.55
CA ARG A 774 13.99 31.87 -62.28
C ARG A 774 12.99 31.88 -61.13
N ALA A 775 11.75 32.28 -61.37
CA ALA A 775 10.70 32.23 -60.36
C ALA A 775 10.39 30.79 -59.94
N GLN A 776 10.31 29.84 -60.89
CA GLN A 776 10.11 28.42 -60.59
C GLN A 776 11.28 27.81 -59.81
N ASP A 777 12.52 28.16 -60.16
CA ASP A 777 13.71 27.66 -59.45
C ASP A 777 13.77 28.21 -58.01
N VAL A 778 13.43 29.49 -57.81
CA VAL A 778 13.30 30.07 -56.46
C VAL A 778 12.17 29.40 -55.67
N GLN A 779 11.04 29.12 -56.31
CA GLN A 779 9.91 28.41 -55.68
C GLN A 779 10.33 27.00 -55.24
N ARG A 780 11.03 26.26 -56.10
CA ARG A 780 11.57 24.93 -55.78
C ARG A 780 12.59 25.00 -54.64
N LEU A 781 13.50 25.98 -54.67
CA LEU A 781 14.46 26.18 -53.57
C LEU A 781 13.74 26.51 -52.25
N TYR A 782 12.72 27.36 -52.29
CA TYR A 782 11.89 27.65 -51.12
C TYR A 782 11.17 26.40 -50.60
N ASP A 783 10.58 25.59 -51.48
CA ASP A 783 9.88 24.37 -51.10
C ASP A 783 10.84 23.31 -50.54
N THR A 784 12.03 23.15 -51.15
CA THR A 784 13.08 22.26 -50.61
C THR A 784 13.59 22.74 -49.25
N LEU A 785 13.83 24.04 -49.06
CA LEU A 785 14.19 24.60 -47.76
C LEU A 785 13.07 24.44 -46.73
N LYS A 786 11.81 24.59 -47.14
CA LYS A 786 10.64 24.37 -46.28
C LYS A 786 10.51 22.90 -45.87
N GLN A 787 10.77 21.96 -46.79
CA GLN A 787 10.84 20.54 -46.47
C GLN A 787 12.00 20.25 -45.51
N GLN A 788 13.19 20.80 -45.77
CA GLN A 788 14.33 20.67 -44.87
C GLN A 788 14.04 21.27 -43.49
N LEU A 789 13.37 22.43 -43.41
CA LEU A 789 13.00 23.08 -42.15
C LEU A 789 12.00 22.25 -41.34
N LYS A 790 11.06 21.56 -42.01
CA LYS A 790 10.16 20.59 -41.35
C LYS A 790 10.90 19.39 -40.77
N HIS A 791 12.09 19.07 -41.30
CA HIS A 791 12.94 17.99 -40.81
C HIS A 791 14.05 18.44 -39.86
N ILE A 792 14.27 19.75 -39.69
CA ILE A 792 15.16 20.28 -38.66
C ILE A 792 14.39 20.27 -37.33
N PRO A 793 14.93 19.62 -36.28
CA PRO A 793 14.27 19.59 -34.99
C PRO A 793 14.17 21.00 -34.40
N ASP A 794 12.95 21.40 -34.06
CA ASP A 794 12.62 22.68 -33.43
C ASP A 794 13.40 22.84 -32.10
N PRO A 795 13.80 24.06 -31.68
CA PRO A 795 14.52 24.27 -30.42
C PRO A 795 13.82 23.66 -29.19
N SER A 796 12.49 23.51 -29.26
CA SER A 796 11.68 22.77 -28.29
C SER A 796 12.05 21.28 -28.20
N ILE A 797 12.25 20.60 -29.34
CA ILE A 797 12.66 19.18 -29.40
C ILE A 797 14.08 19.01 -28.85
N LYS A 798 14.99 19.95 -29.13
CA LYS A 798 16.34 19.96 -28.54
C LYS A 798 16.30 20.13 -27.01
N ALA A 799 15.41 20.99 -26.49
CA ALA A 799 15.21 21.15 -25.06
C ALA A 799 14.64 19.86 -24.42
N GLN A 800 13.67 19.21 -25.07
CA GLN A 800 13.13 17.92 -24.63
C GLN A 800 14.18 16.80 -24.66
N LEU A 801 15.05 16.76 -25.67
CA LEU A 801 16.13 15.79 -25.72
C LEU A 801 17.14 16.03 -24.59
N ASN A 802 17.47 17.27 -24.27
CA ASN A 802 18.36 17.61 -23.16
C ASN A 802 17.77 17.24 -21.79
N THR A 803 16.46 17.41 -21.59
CA THR A 803 15.79 16.98 -20.36
C THR A 803 15.76 15.45 -20.27
N GLN A 804 15.45 14.74 -21.36
CA GLN A 804 15.50 13.29 -21.41
C GLN A 804 16.90 12.73 -21.19
N GLN A 805 17.94 13.34 -21.78
CA GLN A 805 19.33 12.98 -21.52
C GLN A 805 19.72 13.19 -20.05
N ARG A 806 19.24 14.26 -19.39
CA ARG A 806 19.46 14.46 -17.94
C ARG A 806 18.76 13.39 -17.11
N ILE A 807 17.52 13.03 -17.45
CA ILE A 807 16.77 11.96 -16.78
C ILE A 807 17.51 10.63 -16.95
N ASN A 808 17.94 10.30 -18.17
CA ASN A 808 18.63 9.06 -18.46
C ASN A 808 20.00 8.99 -17.74
N ARG A 809 20.78 10.09 -17.72
CA ARG A 809 22.01 10.18 -16.91
C ARG A 809 21.76 9.98 -15.41
N ASN A 810 20.63 10.45 -14.89
CA ASN A 810 20.25 10.23 -13.49
C ASN A 810 19.86 8.76 -13.25
N GLN A 811 19.12 8.14 -14.17
CA GLN A 811 18.76 6.73 -14.10
C GLN A 811 20.00 5.83 -14.21
N ILE A 812 20.94 6.12 -15.09
CA ILE A 812 22.22 5.41 -15.20
C ILE A 812 23.02 5.54 -13.90
N ARG A 813 23.04 6.71 -13.26
CA ARG A 813 23.68 6.88 -11.94
C ARG A 813 23.02 6.03 -10.86
N LYS A 814 21.68 5.99 -10.83
CA LYS A 814 20.93 5.11 -9.91
C LYS A 814 21.21 3.63 -10.18
N LEU A 815 21.24 3.21 -11.46
CA LEU A 815 21.58 1.85 -11.83
C LEU A 815 23.01 1.48 -11.47
N LYS A 816 23.98 2.40 -11.60
CA LYS A 816 25.35 2.17 -11.13
C LYS A 816 25.42 2.03 -9.61
N ALA A 817 24.66 2.82 -8.87
CA ALA A 817 24.56 2.69 -7.41
C ALA A 817 23.94 1.33 -7.02
N MET A 818 22.82 0.95 -7.64
CA MET A 818 22.17 -0.35 -7.41
C MET A 818 23.08 -1.51 -7.80
N LYS A 819 23.84 -1.41 -8.90
CA LYS A 819 24.84 -2.42 -9.27
C LYS A 819 25.97 -2.52 -8.24
N ALA A 820 26.41 -1.39 -7.67
CA ALA A 820 27.40 -1.40 -6.60
C ALA A 820 26.84 -2.02 -5.31
N GLU A 821 25.59 -1.72 -4.95
CA GLU A 821 24.90 -2.37 -3.83
C GLU A 821 24.75 -3.88 -4.04
N LEU A 822 24.40 -4.32 -5.25
CA LEU A 822 24.35 -5.75 -5.60
C LEU A 822 25.74 -6.40 -5.50
N ALA A 823 26.79 -5.76 -6.01
CA ALA A 823 28.15 -6.28 -5.90
C ALA A 823 28.62 -6.38 -4.44
N ILE A 824 28.25 -5.43 -3.57
CA ILE A 824 28.51 -5.51 -2.13
C ILE A 824 27.74 -6.68 -1.52
N ASN A 825 26.46 -6.84 -1.85
CA ASN A 825 25.67 -7.96 -1.36
C ASN A 825 26.22 -9.33 -1.83
N GLU A 826 26.74 -9.42 -3.06
CA GLU A 826 27.42 -10.62 -3.56
C GLU A 826 28.71 -10.92 -2.79
N ILE A 827 29.48 -9.89 -2.43
CA ILE A 827 30.67 -10.05 -1.57
C ILE A 827 30.24 -10.49 -0.17
N ASP A 828 29.19 -9.91 0.40
CA ASP A 828 28.65 -10.28 1.71
C ASP A 828 28.11 -11.73 1.72
N LEU A 829 27.50 -12.17 0.63
CA LEU A 829 27.10 -13.58 0.47
C LEU A 829 28.31 -14.49 0.41
N LYS A 830 29.32 -14.18 -0.41
CA LYS A 830 30.56 -14.97 -0.48
C LYS A 830 31.31 -15.02 0.85
N THR A 831 31.34 -13.91 1.61
CA THR A 831 31.95 -13.92 2.95
C THR A 831 31.16 -14.77 3.94
N ARG A 832 29.82 -14.77 3.87
CA ARG A 832 28.98 -15.69 4.64
C ARG A 832 29.23 -17.14 4.24
N ASP A 833 29.35 -17.43 2.95
CA ASP A 833 29.65 -18.77 2.44
C ASP A 833 31.02 -19.25 2.93
N CYS A 834 32.06 -18.40 2.87
CA CYS A 834 33.37 -18.74 3.46
C CYS A 834 33.30 -18.96 4.99
N ILE A 835 32.47 -18.19 5.70
CA ILE A 835 32.25 -18.40 7.14
C ILE A 835 31.54 -19.73 7.39
N ILE A 836 30.51 -20.05 6.60
CA ILE A 836 29.79 -21.34 6.65
C ILE A 836 30.77 -22.48 6.38
N GLU A 837 31.58 -22.40 5.31
CA GLU A 837 32.64 -23.36 5.01
C GLU A 837 33.63 -23.51 6.17
N SER A 838 34.03 -22.42 6.83
CA SER A 838 34.92 -22.47 7.99
C SER A 838 34.27 -23.12 9.22
N TYR A 839 32.94 -23.06 9.36
CA TYR A 839 32.19 -23.77 10.39
C TYR A 839 31.97 -25.22 10.01
N GLU A 840 31.74 -25.53 8.73
CA GLU A 840 31.68 -26.90 8.22
C GLU A 840 33.00 -27.63 8.39
N THR A 841 34.15 -26.98 8.16
CA THR A 841 35.47 -27.58 8.40
C THR A 841 35.70 -27.81 9.88
N LYS A 842 35.36 -26.86 10.76
CA LYS A 842 35.43 -27.06 12.22
C LYS A 842 34.51 -28.17 12.72
N LEU A 843 33.32 -28.31 12.13
CA LEU A 843 32.40 -29.42 12.42
C LEU A 843 32.99 -30.75 11.92
N LYS A 844 33.59 -30.79 10.72
CA LYS A 844 34.28 -31.98 10.20
C LYS A 844 35.50 -32.37 11.05
N GLU A 845 36.24 -31.39 11.58
CA GLU A 845 37.37 -31.62 12.51
C GLU A 845 36.90 -32.12 13.89
N GLN A 846 35.75 -31.65 14.39
CA GLN A 846 35.17 -32.15 15.64
C GLN A 846 34.49 -33.52 15.50
N VAL A 847 34.10 -33.93 14.28
CA VAL A 847 33.49 -35.24 14.00
C VAL A 847 34.54 -36.36 13.77
N GLN A 848 35.84 -36.05 13.76
CA GLN A 848 36.89 -37.09 13.75
C GLN A 848 37.63 -37.21 15.08
N PRO A 849 37.18 -38.14 15.93
CA PRO A 849 38.10 -39.13 16.46
C PRO A 849 37.51 -40.52 16.30
N THR A 850 37.87 -41.23 15.22
CA THR A 850 38.07 -42.70 15.15
C THR A 850 38.15 -43.12 13.69
N VAL A 851 39.37 -43.33 13.20
CA VAL A 851 39.86 -44.58 12.57
C VAL A 851 41.19 -44.23 11.91
N LYS A 852 42.18 -45.03 12.29
CA LYS A 852 43.61 -44.85 12.10
C LYS A 852 44.08 -45.70 10.91
N PHE A 853 45.05 -45.16 10.14
CA PHE A 853 46.10 -45.85 9.37
C PHE A 853 45.74 -46.76 8.16
N ARG A 854 46.29 -46.44 6.97
CA ARG A 854 47.50 -47.10 6.39
C ARG A 854 47.86 -46.64 4.95
N LYS A 855 49.17 -46.36 4.78
CA LYS A 855 50.03 -46.54 3.58
C LYS A 855 49.76 -45.61 2.37
N LYS A 856 50.75 -45.14 1.60
CA LYS A 856 52.22 -44.95 1.66
C LYS A 856 52.59 -44.28 0.32
N ARG A 857 53.49 -43.29 0.34
CA ARG A 857 54.46 -42.90 -0.70
C ARG A 857 53.97 -42.51 -2.11
N ALA A 858 54.22 -41.27 -2.52
CA ALA A 858 55.35 -40.92 -3.39
C ALA A 858 55.54 -39.39 -3.50
N VAL A 859 56.80 -38.98 -3.53
CA VAL A 859 57.42 -37.65 -3.70
C VAL A 859 58.56 -37.90 -4.72
N PRO A 860 59.18 -36.92 -5.42
CA PRO A 860 58.82 -35.56 -5.87
C PRO A 860 59.03 -35.38 -7.41
N PHE A 861 58.67 -34.22 -8.00
CA PHE A 861 59.65 -33.43 -8.78
C PHE A 861 59.15 -32.01 -9.11
N ASN A 862 60.02 -31.03 -8.86
CA ASN A 862 59.92 -29.61 -9.20
C ASN A 862 60.53 -29.36 -10.58
N LYS A 863 59.96 -28.45 -11.40
CA LYS A 863 60.67 -27.27 -11.96
C LYS A 863 59.81 -26.47 -12.97
N THR A 864 59.54 -25.22 -12.58
CA THR A 864 59.66 -23.95 -13.35
C THR A 864 58.98 -23.85 -14.73
N SER A 865 58.20 -22.81 -15.05
CA SER A 865 58.71 -21.44 -15.24
C SER A 865 57.59 -20.41 -15.47
N LYS A 866 57.74 -19.26 -14.80
CA LYS A 866 57.58 -17.87 -15.30
C LYS A 866 56.38 -17.44 -16.18
N VAL A 867 55.62 -16.49 -15.59
CA VAL A 867 55.46 -15.07 -16.02
C VAL A 867 54.26 -14.68 -16.91
N LEU A 868 53.68 -13.54 -16.50
CA LEU A 868 52.89 -12.52 -17.21
C LEU A 868 51.38 -12.73 -17.38
N TYR A 869 50.64 -11.93 -16.59
CA TYR A 869 49.32 -11.38 -16.94
C TYR A 869 49.31 -10.81 -18.36
N PRO A 870 48.18 -10.91 -19.07
CA PRO A 870 47.42 -9.68 -19.27
C PRO A 870 45.89 -9.83 -19.16
N LYS A 871 45.29 -8.69 -18.82
CA LYS A 871 43.88 -8.33 -18.97
C LYS A 871 43.28 -8.83 -20.28
N TYR A 872 42.09 -9.41 -20.20
CA TYR A 872 41.09 -9.31 -21.26
C TYR A 872 39.75 -8.87 -20.66
N GLU A 873 39.44 -7.61 -20.94
CA GLU A 873 38.10 -7.04 -20.92
C GLU A 873 37.27 -7.76 -21.98
N LEU A 874 36.06 -8.20 -21.63
CA LEU A 874 35.07 -8.67 -22.59
C LEU A 874 34.17 -7.51 -22.97
N CYS A 875 34.30 -7.16 -24.25
CA CYS A 875 33.51 -6.23 -25.02
C CYS A 875 32.00 -6.50 -24.91
N LEU A 876 31.24 -5.43 -24.66
CA LEU A 876 29.88 -5.27 -25.16
C LEU A 876 29.99 -4.43 -26.44
N ALA A 877 29.41 -4.96 -27.51
CA ALA A 877 29.42 -4.38 -28.84
C ALA A 877 28.66 -3.05 -28.89
N ASP A 878 29.36 -1.99 -29.29
CA ASP A 878 28.80 -0.80 -29.92
C ASP A 878 28.57 -1.09 -31.41
N ALA A 879 27.34 -0.86 -31.88
CA ALA A 879 27.02 -0.85 -33.29
C ALA A 879 27.41 0.50 -33.92
N VAL A 880 28.31 0.40 -34.89
CA VAL A 880 28.81 1.43 -35.79
C VAL A 880 27.70 1.94 -36.71
N ILE A 881 27.53 3.27 -36.77
CA ILE A 881 27.06 3.97 -37.98
C ILE A 881 28.29 4.67 -38.56
N GLN A 882 28.61 4.32 -39.80
CA GLN A 882 29.75 4.78 -40.58
C GLN A 882 29.72 6.30 -40.82
N GLN A 883 30.83 6.97 -40.52
CA GLN A 883 31.26 8.16 -41.25
C GLN A 883 32.32 7.72 -42.26
N SER A 884 32.05 7.96 -43.54
CA SER A 884 33.05 8.03 -44.59
C SER A 884 33.58 9.47 -44.66
N SER A 885 34.88 9.65 -44.42
CA SER A 885 35.61 10.83 -44.89
C SER A 885 37.08 10.48 -45.16
N GLY A 886 37.60 11.02 -46.26
CA GLY A 886 38.96 10.86 -46.80
C GLY A 886 38.87 10.61 -48.30
N PHE A 887 39.45 11.39 -49.23
CA PHE A 887 40.71 12.14 -49.20
C PHE A 887 40.80 13.05 -50.46
N PHE A 888 41.46 14.23 -50.34
CA PHE A 888 42.29 14.98 -51.34
C PHE A 888 41.63 15.49 -52.67
N GLN A 889 41.81 16.71 -53.20
CA GLN A 889 42.86 17.75 -53.17
C GLN A 889 42.27 19.17 -53.38
N PRO A 890 43.02 20.25 -53.05
CA PRO A 890 42.68 21.64 -53.34
C PRO A 890 43.42 22.18 -54.58
N GLU A 891 42.74 22.94 -55.45
CA GLU A 891 43.40 23.86 -56.38
C GLU A 891 42.90 25.30 -56.18
N LYS A 892 43.87 26.18 -55.99
CA LYS A 892 43.77 27.63 -55.97
C LYS A 892 43.49 28.16 -57.39
N LYS A 893 42.66 29.20 -57.50
CA LYS A 893 42.73 30.36 -58.44
C LYS A 893 41.53 31.28 -58.09
N SER A 894 41.72 32.34 -57.31
CA SER A 894 42.17 33.69 -57.70
C SER A 894 41.13 34.51 -58.49
N LEU A 895 40.77 35.68 -57.92
CA LEU A 895 40.25 36.90 -58.60
C LEU A 895 38.83 36.76 -59.18
N ASP A 896 37.87 37.68 -59.07
CA ASP A 896 37.91 39.12 -58.84
C ASP A 896 36.55 39.61 -58.32
N VAL A 897 36.62 40.72 -57.57
CA VAL A 897 35.53 41.66 -57.33
C VAL A 897 35.22 42.39 -58.65
N PRO A 898 33.96 42.77 -58.92
CA PRO A 898 33.73 44.20 -59.09
C PRO A 898 32.46 44.67 -58.35
N SER A 899 32.69 45.60 -57.43
CA SER A 899 31.88 46.80 -57.27
C SER A 899 31.77 47.51 -58.62
N ASP A 900 30.57 47.94 -59.01
CA ASP A 900 30.28 49.35 -59.27
C ASP A 900 28.87 49.54 -59.88
N GLU A 901 28.14 50.47 -59.24
CA GLU A 901 27.30 51.51 -59.83
C GLU A 901 26.31 51.15 -60.98
N ILE A 902 25.02 51.04 -60.62
CA ILE A 902 23.87 51.92 -60.98
C ILE A 902 22.56 51.21 -60.61
#